data_AF-A0A950G420-F1
#
_entry.id   AF-A0A950G420-F1
#
_cell.length_a   1.000
_cell.length_b   1.000
_cell.length_c   1.000
_cell.angle_alpha   90.00
_cell.angle_beta   90.00
_cell.angle_gamma   90.00
#
_symmetry.space_group_name_H-M   'P 1'
#
loop_
_entity.id
_entity.type
_entity.pdbx_description
1 polymer ?
#
loop_
_entity_poly.entity_id
_entity_poly.type
_entity_poly.pdbx_seq_one_letter_code
_entity_poly.pdbx_strand_id
1 'polypeptide(L)'
;MSEQTKEIKKLAGWCQKAREIIGKGVQGDSRKMEQQIDHVEKMLKSLSKQTGDSDKELFEAGMNGFRALTQDHQRLTQAYDEAVAVRKNAKSKADKERADAAVTLAREKVRGLMTKMADFEQDLVADAPLAKAVHFFEISVRNAEVLIRNEQQRERANVVELKGALDTLARWKQDVETDERYRVPSAVDGLTQQIKPLLQRLIRESGKESSELRKGDERQSLARGDAEQRLKEAEALLKELTESGQLVPSIGTQLRTTISEVGLLHAQEKWIEGAEQLKKLPSREKCVEAFRAAGVEASVDFGSDLEQCRVALAALKEQADTVTWQRFDGENKRLQGRAGDPARKIKDNAKLLADLRSHLAAMKAELKFGVEASGRIVTQLDELGRKAEALVPVAPLNRIEENRRQIELITVLQGERRWREAEDTVRLLQAAMVQQANPDFEQWKRVGPVLRGRPMLNDLRMAIGNPGATPALKASAQQLLDRIAGPRLAALENTRDWSALVALYVEADKFVLGLTKDIQNYKDFAGARDEADRMIKPRQERCASSMVELERAVTQAGGDPAPVLKPLKARYDELANEWKGRLASAAEAADLGADEMMQELNLLMQAILSANYGKNVEEAVEGQREAAGQAVFDKALLALERDGLAALALLSVAAAADFRGEIATLSEDTGRETDPAQPWAQRVLGLQALAGRVTTAIAEAEKTCGDLNRELTGKAEAVELVLRAAKEKLKSKDILGSVAKRYEPMLKSLEDELAGLRELLKTTNATAAAGNAKLLASLKKRADDLVRLAANNDVLDNREERVENVGKRLEALRKEGLDKLAAETDGKLGDQLAQLKRDMFGLEPQLMNEALDEIDAALAEARKELDGRLAQKARVVELERDLRPRIAKLKTGGMAVPYYDKLLQRVGAAVEQAKVVDKLAGALSALDGIGTEVAQAEARNPEAGLARQKVQNSEEHAQTLLKREYEGRLKTIKSRVVPRATEAVKEAGGDRGQLDEVERMLKLAVKAAESDDFERAIQTLVRTENRVAEIEKNPAGTALGDRNALPKHLETFRGQMNTLRERLGEFAAAAAGKVPEARREAVRKLLDDAVLKVKVQLNPRLFDLYVGDIANTDKPAAERRAVRDQALQRLRELRAFITTQPTVVKLADNPILPLRELLRLVDNSLTRLEAHLRAAVR
;
A
#
# COMPACT_ATOMS: atom_id res chain seq x y z
N MET A 1 40.70 34.15 -23.57
CA MET A 1 41.01 35.10 -22.48
C MET A 1 39.76 35.26 -21.63
N SER A 2 39.67 34.56 -20.50
CA SER A 2 38.48 34.57 -19.62
C SER A 2 38.20 35.96 -19.08
N GLU A 3 36.94 36.28 -18.76
CA GLU A 3 36.56 37.53 -18.09
C GLU A 3 37.41 37.78 -16.84
N GLN A 4 37.75 36.73 -16.07
CA GLN A 4 38.68 36.78 -14.95
C GLN A 4 40.06 37.37 -15.30
N THR A 5 40.61 37.09 -16.49
CA THR A 5 41.91 37.65 -16.89
C THR A 5 41.81 39.15 -17.22
N LYS A 6 40.64 39.61 -17.70
CA LYS A 6 40.37 41.05 -17.90
C LYS A 6 40.16 41.75 -16.56
N GLU A 7 39.57 41.07 -15.59
CA GLU A 7 39.31 41.63 -14.26
C GLU A 7 40.55 41.67 -13.35
N ILE A 8 41.40 40.64 -13.36
CA ILE A 8 42.69 40.65 -12.66
C ILE A 8 43.59 41.78 -13.21
N LYS A 9 43.60 41.99 -14.54
CA LYS A 9 44.31 43.12 -15.14
C LYS A 9 43.71 44.49 -14.76
N LYS A 10 42.39 44.57 -14.57
CA LYS A 10 41.76 45.78 -14.02
C LYS A 10 42.21 46.00 -12.58
N LEU A 11 42.11 45.00 -11.71
CA LEU A 11 42.53 45.05 -10.29
C LEU A 11 44.00 45.50 -10.14
N ALA A 12 44.93 44.89 -10.89
CA ALA A 12 46.33 45.31 -10.90
C ALA A 12 46.52 46.77 -11.37
N GLY A 13 45.78 47.20 -12.40
CA GLY A 13 45.79 48.59 -12.86
C GLY A 13 45.24 49.60 -11.84
N TRP A 14 44.35 49.17 -10.94
CA TRP A 14 43.81 50.00 -9.85
C TRP A 14 44.76 50.04 -8.64
N CYS A 15 45.40 48.93 -8.28
CA CYS A 15 46.47 48.91 -7.27
C CYS A 15 47.64 49.84 -7.66
N GLN A 16 47.99 49.86 -8.95
CA GLN A 16 48.98 50.78 -9.50
C GLN A 16 48.55 52.25 -9.39
N LYS A 17 47.27 52.57 -9.67
CA LYS A 17 46.71 53.92 -9.46
C LYS A 17 46.67 54.34 -7.99
N ALA A 18 46.35 53.42 -7.07
CA ALA A 18 46.39 53.70 -5.64
C ALA A 18 47.81 54.03 -5.17
N ARG A 19 48.82 53.30 -5.67
CA ARG A 19 50.25 53.59 -5.48
C ARG A 19 50.64 54.99 -5.99
N GLU A 20 50.15 55.39 -7.17
CA GLU A 20 50.41 56.74 -7.73
C GLU A 20 49.79 57.86 -6.91
N ILE A 21 48.60 57.64 -6.33
CA ILE A 21 47.92 58.62 -5.47
C ILE A 21 48.68 58.77 -4.14
N ILE A 22 49.12 57.67 -3.54
CA ILE A 22 49.89 57.67 -2.29
C ILE A 22 51.29 58.30 -2.51
N GLY A 23 51.90 58.09 -3.69
CA GLY A 23 53.19 58.64 -4.06
C GLY A 23 53.22 60.17 -4.25
N LYS A 24 52.06 60.82 -4.45
CA LYS A 24 51.98 62.28 -4.73
C LYS A 24 51.91 63.19 -3.50
N GLY A 25 51.99 62.64 -2.29
CA GLY A 25 52.20 63.41 -1.07
C GLY A 25 50.92 63.97 -0.45
N VAL A 26 50.60 63.40 0.73
CA VAL A 26 49.79 63.73 1.93
C VAL A 26 49.02 65.07 2.07
N GLN A 27 48.82 65.90 1.05
CA GLN A 27 47.92 67.06 1.17
C GLN A 27 46.68 66.89 0.32
N GLY A 28 45.69 66.27 0.95
CA GLY A 28 44.28 66.42 0.63
C GLY A 28 43.72 65.41 -0.34
N ASP A 29 43.55 64.14 0.06
CA ASP A 29 42.60 63.23 -0.61
C ASP A 29 42.25 61.95 0.19
N SER A 30 42.25 61.98 1.54
CA SER A 30 41.78 60.85 2.37
C SER A 30 40.36 60.38 1.98
N ARG A 31 39.50 61.33 1.59
CA ARG A 31 38.13 61.05 1.11
C ARG A 31 38.07 60.33 -0.24
N LYS A 32 38.98 60.61 -1.17
CA LYS A 32 39.00 59.90 -2.47
C LYS A 32 39.51 58.47 -2.31
N MET A 33 40.42 58.25 -1.38
CA MET A 33 40.92 56.91 -1.08
C MET A 33 39.85 56.05 -0.39
N GLU A 34 39.11 56.61 0.58
CA GLU A 34 37.94 55.95 1.19
C GLU A 34 36.87 55.61 0.13
N GLN A 35 36.56 56.54 -0.78
CA GLN A 35 35.60 56.28 -1.86
C GLN A 35 36.06 55.18 -2.83
N GLN A 36 37.37 55.07 -3.10
CA GLN A 36 37.91 54.00 -3.95
C GLN A 36 37.93 52.64 -3.23
N ILE A 37 38.27 52.60 -1.94
CA ILE A 37 38.20 51.37 -1.12
C ILE A 37 36.75 50.86 -1.07
N ASP A 38 35.80 51.76 -0.82
CA ASP A 38 34.37 51.43 -0.72
C ASP A 38 33.77 50.97 -2.07
N HIS A 39 34.28 51.51 -3.19
CA HIS A 39 33.93 51.09 -4.54
C HIS A 39 34.50 49.71 -4.89
N VAL A 40 35.77 49.45 -4.55
CA VAL A 40 36.42 48.15 -4.74
C VAL A 40 35.72 47.08 -3.90
N GLU A 41 35.35 47.38 -2.66
CA GLU A 41 34.64 46.43 -1.78
C GLU A 41 33.23 46.08 -2.30
N LYS A 42 32.49 47.04 -2.87
CA LYS A 42 31.18 46.80 -3.51
C LYS A 42 31.30 45.93 -4.75
N MET A 43 32.34 46.12 -5.54
CA MET A 43 32.59 45.36 -6.77
C MET A 43 33.06 43.93 -6.46
N LEU A 44 33.89 43.74 -5.43
CA LEU A 44 34.32 42.41 -4.97
C LEU A 44 33.18 41.59 -4.33
N LYS A 45 32.25 42.25 -3.62
CA LYS A 45 30.99 41.63 -3.15
C LYS A 45 30.04 41.21 -4.28
N SER A 46 30.16 41.83 -5.45
CA SER A 46 29.43 41.41 -6.66
C SER A 46 30.04 40.14 -7.26
N LEU A 47 31.37 40.01 -7.24
CA LEU A 47 32.09 38.87 -7.82
C LEU A 47 31.99 37.58 -6.98
N SER A 48 31.95 37.68 -5.64
CA SER A 48 31.74 36.50 -4.78
C SER A 48 30.35 35.87 -4.90
N LYS A 49 29.39 36.58 -5.51
CA LYS A 49 28.06 36.05 -5.83
C LYS A 49 28.02 35.23 -7.13
N GLN A 50 29.10 35.22 -7.92
CA GLN A 50 29.15 34.61 -9.25
C GLN A 50 30.10 33.40 -9.37
N THR A 51 30.77 32.98 -8.29
CA THR A 51 31.79 31.92 -8.31
C THR A 51 31.43 30.76 -7.36
N GLY A 52 31.91 29.55 -7.66
CA GLY A 52 31.59 28.32 -6.93
C GLY A 52 32.31 28.19 -5.58
N ASP A 53 31.84 27.28 -4.73
CA ASP A 53 32.16 27.24 -3.29
C ASP A 53 33.66 27.13 -2.95
N SER A 54 34.49 26.47 -3.79
CA SER A 54 35.94 26.39 -3.56
C SER A 54 36.69 27.70 -3.87
N ASP A 55 36.20 28.48 -4.83
CA ASP A 55 36.80 29.78 -5.19
C ASP A 55 36.48 30.85 -4.14
N LYS A 56 35.42 30.63 -3.36
CA LYS A 56 34.93 31.54 -2.33
C LYS A 56 35.86 31.59 -1.12
N GLU A 57 36.46 30.47 -0.71
CA GLU A 57 37.36 30.41 0.45
C GLU A 57 38.71 31.09 0.19
N LEU A 58 39.34 30.82 -0.96
CA LEU A 58 40.57 31.50 -1.39
C LEU A 58 40.34 33.01 -1.56
N PHE A 59 39.18 33.38 -2.09
CA PHE A 59 38.78 34.78 -2.26
C PHE A 59 38.51 35.48 -0.92
N GLU A 60 37.85 34.82 0.04
CA GLU A 60 37.59 35.36 1.38
C GLU A 60 38.88 35.51 2.20
N ALA A 61 39.83 34.58 2.07
CA ALA A 61 41.16 34.69 2.68
C ALA A 61 41.94 35.90 2.15
N GLY A 62 41.96 36.10 0.81
CA GLY A 62 42.56 37.28 0.18
C GLY A 62 41.88 38.60 0.60
N MET A 63 40.54 38.59 0.73
CA MET A 63 39.76 39.74 1.21
C MET A 63 40.08 40.12 2.65
N ASN A 64 40.29 39.14 3.52
CA ASN A 64 40.65 39.38 4.92
C ASN A 64 42.07 39.97 5.03
N GLY A 65 43.02 39.49 4.22
CA GLY A 65 44.37 40.05 4.11
C GLY A 65 44.35 41.51 3.63
N PHE A 66 43.57 41.80 2.58
CA PHE A 66 43.42 43.17 2.07
C PHE A 66 42.80 44.10 3.12
N ARG A 67 41.69 43.70 3.77
CA ARG A 67 41.03 44.49 4.82
C ARG A 67 41.94 44.82 6.00
N ALA A 68 42.77 43.87 6.43
CA ALA A 68 43.72 44.08 7.52
C ALA A 68 44.75 45.15 7.15
N LEU A 69 45.31 45.08 5.93
CA LEU A 69 46.26 46.08 5.43
C LEU A 69 45.62 47.47 5.28
N THR A 70 44.36 47.56 4.87
CA THR A 70 43.64 48.84 4.76
C THR A 70 43.36 49.48 6.12
N GLN A 71 43.01 48.67 7.14
CA GLN A 71 42.79 49.16 8.51
C GLN A 71 44.10 49.65 9.15
N ASP A 72 45.21 48.96 8.92
CA ASP A 72 46.53 49.39 9.39
C ASP A 72 46.98 50.68 8.71
N HIS A 73 46.67 50.87 7.42
CA HIS A 73 46.92 52.13 6.72
C HIS A 73 46.13 53.31 7.30
N GLN A 74 44.83 53.11 7.58
CA GLN A 74 43.99 54.15 8.19
C GLN A 74 44.51 54.57 9.57
N ARG A 75 44.88 53.61 10.42
CA ARG A 75 45.46 53.87 11.75
C ARG A 75 46.78 54.63 11.68
N LEU A 76 47.66 54.25 10.75
CA LEU A 76 48.96 54.91 10.58
C LEU A 76 48.83 56.31 9.97
N THR A 77 47.83 56.54 9.12
CA THR A 77 47.53 57.85 8.54
C THR A 77 46.97 58.80 9.60
N GLN A 78 46.06 58.33 10.46
CA GLN A 78 45.56 59.09 11.60
C GLN A 78 46.70 59.47 12.57
N ALA A 79 47.57 58.50 12.91
CA ALA A 79 48.73 58.77 13.76
C ALA A 79 49.72 59.78 13.15
N TYR A 80 49.87 59.76 11.81
CA TYR A 80 50.66 60.75 11.09
C TYR A 80 50.03 62.15 11.14
N ASP A 81 48.73 62.27 10.88
CA ASP A 81 48.00 63.54 10.90
C ASP A 81 47.98 64.16 12.31
N GLU A 82 47.81 63.34 13.35
CA GLU A 82 47.94 63.74 14.75
C GLU A 82 49.35 64.25 15.07
N ALA A 83 50.40 63.53 14.64
CA ALA A 83 51.78 63.96 14.84
C ALA A 83 52.09 65.28 14.11
N VAL A 84 51.55 65.50 12.91
CA VAL A 84 51.66 66.76 12.16
C VAL A 84 50.89 67.91 12.85
N ALA A 85 49.71 67.63 13.39
CA ALA A 85 48.94 68.62 14.15
C ALA A 85 49.65 69.05 15.44
N VAL A 86 50.24 68.10 16.17
CA VAL A 86 51.07 68.36 17.36
C VAL A 86 52.30 69.19 17.00
N ARG A 87 52.99 68.87 15.89
CA ARG A 87 54.12 69.66 15.37
C ARG A 87 53.73 71.12 15.09
N LYS A 88 52.56 71.34 14.48
CA LYS A 88 52.07 72.68 14.10
C LYS A 88 51.75 73.55 15.32
N ASN A 89 51.37 72.94 16.44
CA ASN A 89 50.98 73.62 17.68
C ASN A 89 52.10 73.70 18.73
N ALA A 90 53.26 73.07 18.49
CA ALA A 90 54.41 73.08 19.39
C ALA A 90 55.08 74.47 19.45
N LYS A 91 55.13 75.06 20.65
CA LYS A 91 55.70 76.41 20.88
C LYS A 91 57.18 76.39 21.30
N SER A 92 57.67 75.28 21.87
CA SER A 92 59.07 75.13 22.28
C SER A 92 59.90 74.37 21.23
N LYS A 93 61.22 74.61 21.20
CA LYS A 93 62.15 73.92 20.29
C LYS A 93 62.19 72.40 20.56
N ALA A 94 62.16 72.00 21.83
CA ALA A 94 62.17 70.60 22.24
C ALA A 94 60.88 69.86 21.83
N ASP A 95 59.73 70.52 21.88
CA ASP A 95 58.45 69.91 21.44
C ASP A 95 58.37 69.77 19.92
N LYS A 96 58.96 70.72 19.18
CA LYS A 96 59.10 70.59 17.72
C LYS A 96 60.02 69.44 17.33
N GLU A 97 61.14 69.25 18.03
CA GLU A 97 62.06 68.14 17.77
C GLU A 97 61.41 66.78 18.08
N ARG A 98 60.64 66.66 19.17
CA ARG A 98 59.85 65.44 19.47
C ARG A 98 58.75 65.17 18.45
N ALA A 99 58.04 66.20 18.03
CA ALA A 99 57.01 66.07 17.00
C ALA A 99 57.62 65.70 15.63
N ASP A 100 58.79 66.25 15.29
CA ASP A 100 59.53 65.91 14.07
C ASP A 100 60.00 64.45 14.08
N ALA A 101 60.45 63.94 15.23
CA ALA A 101 60.76 62.52 15.41
C ALA A 101 59.52 61.63 15.26
N ALA A 102 58.38 62.01 15.83
CA ALA A 102 57.11 61.27 15.72
C ALA A 102 56.58 61.24 14.28
N VAL A 103 56.64 62.36 13.56
CA VAL A 103 56.27 62.46 12.14
C VAL A 103 57.20 61.58 11.28
N THR A 104 58.49 61.53 11.60
CA THR A 104 59.48 60.70 10.89
C THR A 104 59.20 59.21 11.12
N LEU A 105 58.96 58.80 12.36
CA LEU A 105 58.60 57.43 12.71
C LEU A 105 57.29 56.98 12.05
N ALA A 106 56.28 57.85 12.01
CA ALA A 106 55.02 57.58 11.33
C ALA A 106 55.23 57.40 9.81
N ARG A 107 56.08 58.22 9.17
CA ARG A 107 56.45 58.05 7.74
C ARG A 107 57.15 56.73 7.47
N GLU A 108 58.07 56.31 8.34
CA GLU A 108 58.77 55.03 8.20
C GLU A 108 57.82 53.85 8.34
N LYS A 109 56.87 53.90 9.29
CA LYS A 109 55.84 52.87 9.45
C LYS A 109 54.90 52.78 8.24
N VAL A 110 54.47 53.91 7.68
CA VAL A 110 53.68 53.94 6.44
C VAL A 110 54.48 53.35 5.26
N ARG A 111 55.79 53.67 5.16
CA ARG A 111 56.67 53.11 4.12
C ARG A 111 56.86 51.59 4.27
N GLY A 112 56.97 51.09 5.50
CA GLY A 112 56.99 49.66 5.79
C GLY A 112 55.68 48.95 5.39
N LEU A 113 54.53 49.58 5.62
CA LEU A 113 53.23 49.05 5.19
C LEU A 113 53.10 49.00 3.65
N MET A 114 53.60 50.03 2.96
CA MET A 114 53.63 50.08 1.49
C MET A 114 54.52 48.99 0.87
N THR A 115 55.52 48.52 1.61
CA THR A 115 56.38 47.41 1.20
C THR A 115 55.63 46.08 1.36
N LYS A 116 54.94 45.88 2.49
CA LYS A 116 54.09 44.69 2.69
C LYS A 116 52.94 44.57 1.69
N MET A 117 52.34 45.68 1.27
CA MET A 117 51.33 45.69 0.21
C MET A 117 51.93 45.33 -1.17
N ALA A 118 53.20 45.68 -1.40
CA ALA A 118 53.92 45.29 -2.61
C ALA A 118 54.20 43.79 -2.65
N ASP A 119 54.62 43.23 -1.52
CA ASP A 119 54.94 41.81 -1.37
C ASP A 119 53.66 40.97 -1.56
N PHE A 120 52.54 41.38 -0.98
CA PHE A 120 51.23 40.73 -1.19
C PHE A 120 50.75 40.76 -2.65
N GLU A 121 51.02 41.85 -3.38
CA GLU A 121 50.72 41.96 -4.82
C GLU A 121 51.63 41.04 -5.66
N GLN A 122 52.89 40.87 -5.26
CA GLN A 122 53.81 39.93 -5.89
C GLN A 122 53.42 38.47 -5.66
N ASP A 123 53.01 38.10 -4.45
CA ASP A 123 52.61 36.72 -4.10
C ASP A 123 51.33 36.30 -4.87
N LEU A 124 50.33 37.18 -4.97
CA LEU A 124 49.11 36.94 -5.76
C LEU A 124 49.37 36.77 -7.27
N VAL A 125 50.39 37.45 -7.80
CA VAL A 125 50.79 37.35 -9.21
C VAL A 125 51.68 36.12 -9.45
N ALA A 126 52.48 35.71 -8.46
CA ALA A 126 53.34 34.54 -8.51
C ALA A 126 52.57 33.21 -8.50
N ASP A 127 51.43 33.14 -7.79
CA ASP A 127 50.62 31.91 -7.66
C ASP A 127 49.56 31.73 -8.76
N ALA A 128 49.21 32.79 -9.49
CA ALA A 128 48.21 32.74 -10.57
C ALA A 128 48.50 31.71 -11.70
N PRO A 129 49.75 31.46 -12.11
CA PRO A 129 50.08 30.40 -13.07
C PRO A 129 49.83 28.99 -12.53
N LEU A 130 50.09 28.76 -11.23
CA LEU A 130 49.92 27.46 -10.59
C LEU A 130 48.44 27.11 -10.45
N ALA A 131 47.63 28.06 -9.97
CA ALA A 131 46.18 27.89 -9.87
C ALA A 131 45.53 27.56 -11.23
N LYS A 132 46.02 28.17 -12.32
CA LYS A 132 45.56 27.87 -13.69
C LYS A 132 45.94 26.46 -14.14
N ALA A 133 47.16 26.03 -13.86
CA ALA A 133 47.62 24.69 -14.23
C ALA A 133 46.83 23.60 -13.47
N VAL A 134 46.62 23.78 -12.16
CA VAL A 134 45.81 22.87 -11.33
C VAL A 134 44.37 22.79 -11.81
N HIS A 135 43.74 23.93 -12.08
CA HIS A 135 42.36 23.94 -12.57
C HIS A 135 42.21 23.25 -13.94
N PHE A 136 43.17 23.44 -14.86
CA PHE A 136 43.16 22.77 -16.16
C PHE A 136 43.37 21.26 -16.04
N PHE A 137 44.23 20.83 -15.11
CA PHE A 137 44.44 19.42 -14.77
C PHE A 137 43.15 18.77 -14.24
N GLU A 138 42.46 19.39 -13.29
CA GLU A 138 41.22 18.86 -12.70
C GLU A 138 40.11 18.66 -13.74
N ILE A 139 39.93 19.62 -14.65
CA ILE A 139 38.98 19.52 -15.76
C ILE A 139 39.35 18.34 -16.68
N SER A 140 40.64 18.19 -16.98
CA SER A 140 41.14 17.13 -17.86
C SER A 140 40.96 15.74 -17.25
N VAL A 141 41.19 15.59 -15.95
CA VAL A 141 40.93 14.35 -15.19
C VAL A 141 39.44 14.02 -15.23
N ARG A 142 38.57 14.98 -14.93
CA ARG A 142 37.11 14.77 -14.92
C ARG A 142 36.58 14.33 -16.29
N ASN A 143 37.09 14.92 -17.37
CA ASN A 143 36.70 14.52 -18.73
C ASN A 143 37.18 13.10 -19.07
N ALA A 144 38.38 12.71 -18.63
CA ALA A 144 38.91 11.36 -18.84
C ALA A 144 38.11 10.31 -18.04
N GLU A 145 37.74 10.60 -16.79
CA GLU A 145 36.90 9.71 -15.98
C GLU A 145 35.54 9.44 -16.64
N VAL A 146 34.91 10.47 -17.23
CA VAL A 146 33.64 10.32 -17.95
C VAL A 146 33.81 9.42 -19.17
N LEU A 147 34.87 9.59 -19.96
CA LEU A 147 35.13 8.76 -21.14
C LEU A 147 35.40 7.29 -20.77
N ILE A 148 36.20 7.05 -19.73
CA ILE A 148 36.51 5.68 -19.27
C ILE A 148 35.24 4.98 -18.74
N ARG A 149 34.40 5.70 -17.98
CA ARG A 149 33.13 5.14 -17.48
C ARG A 149 32.13 4.84 -18.61
N ASN A 150 32.07 5.69 -19.64
CA ASN A 150 31.23 5.43 -20.81
C ASN A 150 31.69 4.17 -21.57
N GLU A 151 33.00 3.90 -21.64
CA GLU A 151 33.52 2.71 -22.32
C GLU A 151 33.38 1.44 -21.47
N GLN A 152 33.50 1.53 -20.14
CA GLN A 152 33.15 0.44 -19.21
C GLN A 152 31.69 -0.02 -19.38
N GLN A 153 30.79 0.88 -19.75
CA GLN A 153 29.39 0.55 -20.02
C GLN A 153 29.19 -0.15 -21.37
N ARG A 154 30.13 -0.01 -22.32
CA ARG A 154 30.02 -0.59 -23.67
C ARG A 154 30.62 -1.97 -23.81
N GLU A 155 31.71 -2.28 -23.10
CA GLU A 155 32.42 -3.56 -23.22
C GLU A 155 32.57 -4.26 -21.86
N ARG A 156 31.83 -5.35 -21.63
CA ARG A 156 31.88 -6.14 -20.38
C ARG A 156 33.21 -6.88 -20.17
N ALA A 157 34.03 -7.08 -21.20
CA ALA A 157 35.26 -7.88 -21.13
C ALA A 157 36.49 -7.09 -20.59
N ASN A 158 36.53 -5.76 -20.74
CA ASN A 158 37.72 -4.94 -20.47
C ASN A 158 37.70 -4.18 -19.12
N VAL A 159 36.92 -4.67 -18.15
CA VAL A 159 36.65 -3.96 -16.88
C VAL A 159 37.89 -3.74 -16.01
N VAL A 160 38.86 -4.65 -16.04
CA VAL A 160 40.05 -4.61 -15.16
C VAL A 160 41.00 -3.47 -15.54
N GLU A 161 41.32 -3.31 -16.82
CA GLU A 161 42.23 -2.26 -17.28
C GLU A 161 41.59 -0.86 -17.19
N LEU A 162 40.29 -0.75 -17.47
CA LEU A 162 39.55 0.50 -17.33
C LEU A 162 39.42 0.92 -15.86
N LYS A 163 39.34 -0.02 -14.92
CA LYS A 163 39.35 0.27 -13.47
C LYS A 163 40.72 0.76 -13.00
N GLY A 164 41.80 0.11 -13.42
CA GLY A 164 43.17 0.56 -13.12
C GLY A 164 43.48 1.97 -13.64
N ALA A 165 42.88 2.37 -14.76
CA ALA A 165 42.97 3.73 -15.30
C ALA A 165 42.29 4.78 -14.40
N LEU A 166 41.12 4.47 -13.84
CA LEU A 166 40.42 5.35 -12.89
C LEU A 166 41.21 5.51 -11.59
N ASP A 167 41.78 4.42 -11.07
CA ASP A 167 42.60 4.45 -9.85
C ASP A 167 43.87 5.30 -10.04
N THR A 168 44.46 5.26 -11.24
CA THR A 168 45.62 6.08 -11.61
C THR A 168 45.26 7.57 -11.64
N LEU A 169 44.10 7.94 -12.21
CA LEU A 169 43.62 9.33 -12.24
C LEU A 169 43.31 9.87 -10.84
N ALA A 170 42.70 9.05 -9.98
CA ALA A 170 42.43 9.40 -8.59
C ALA A 170 43.72 9.65 -7.80
N ARG A 171 44.73 8.78 -7.99
CA ARG A 171 46.05 8.96 -7.38
C ARG A 171 46.74 10.23 -7.86
N TRP A 172 46.72 10.52 -9.15
CA TRP A 172 47.29 11.76 -9.69
C TRP A 172 46.60 13.02 -9.14
N LYS A 173 45.29 12.97 -8.90
CA LYS A 173 44.57 14.07 -8.24
C LYS A 173 45.07 14.31 -6.82
N GLN A 174 45.21 13.24 -6.05
CA GLN A 174 45.76 13.30 -4.69
C GLN A 174 47.22 13.79 -4.67
N ASP A 175 48.05 13.33 -5.62
CA ASP A 175 49.45 13.73 -5.71
C ASP A 175 49.58 15.23 -6.01
N VAL A 176 48.75 15.80 -6.89
CA VAL A 176 48.76 17.26 -7.19
C VAL A 176 48.36 18.10 -5.97
N GLU A 177 47.48 17.59 -5.11
CA GLU A 177 47.05 18.28 -3.89
C GLU A 177 48.12 18.21 -2.77
N THR A 178 48.85 17.09 -2.69
CA THR A 178 49.64 16.74 -1.49
C THR A 178 51.15 16.71 -1.68
N ASP A 179 51.67 16.50 -2.90
CA ASP A 179 53.11 16.39 -3.16
C ASP A 179 53.71 17.75 -3.58
N GLU A 180 54.77 18.18 -2.87
CA GLU A 180 55.47 19.45 -3.11
C GLU A 180 55.99 19.60 -4.54
N ARG A 181 56.27 18.50 -5.26
CA ARG A 181 56.72 18.53 -6.65
C ARG A 181 55.72 19.18 -7.61
N TYR A 182 54.43 19.19 -7.25
CA TYR A 182 53.36 19.79 -8.06
C TYR A 182 53.03 21.23 -7.65
N ARG A 183 53.85 21.86 -6.79
CA ARG A 183 53.80 23.31 -6.52
C ARG A 183 54.41 24.17 -7.64
N VAL A 184 54.86 23.54 -8.74
CA VAL A 184 55.38 24.22 -9.94
C VAL A 184 54.41 23.97 -11.11
N PRO A 185 53.93 25.01 -11.83
CA PRO A 185 52.93 24.85 -12.90
C PRO A 185 53.32 23.84 -13.98
N SER A 186 54.60 23.80 -14.36
CA SER A 186 55.11 22.89 -15.40
C SER A 186 55.04 21.41 -15.01
N ALA A 187 55.08 21.08 -13.71
CA ALA A 187 54.93 19.71 -13.24
C ALA A 187 53.48 19.24 -13.35
N VAL A 188 52.52 20.13 -13.05
CA VAL A 188 51.08 19.87 -13.21
C VAL A 188 50.69 19.75 -14.68
N ASP A 189 51.23 20.62 -15.54
CA ASP A 189 51.04 20.52 -17.00
C ASP A 189 51.63 19.22 -17.56
N GLY A 190 52.80 18.80 -17.07
CA GLY A 190 53.43 17.53 -17.44
C GLY A 190 52.57 16.32 -17.08
N LEU A 191 51.93 16.33 -15.92
CA LEU A 191 51.00 15.29 -15.50
C LEU A 191 49.72 15.31 -16.36
N THR A 192 49.19 16.50 -16.66
CA THR A 192 48.01 16.69 -17.51
C THR A 192 48.20 16.11 -18.92
N GLN A 193 49.40 16.24 -19.49
CA GLN A 193 49.72 15.70 -20.82
C GLN A 193 49.73 14.16 -20.87
N GLN A 194 49.88 13.47 -19.75
CA GLN A 194 49.89 11.99 -19.69
C GLN A 194 48.49 11.37 -19.76
N ILE A 195 47.43 12.15 -19.53
CA ILE A 195 46.03 11.69 -19.57
C ILE A 195 45.63 11.23 -20.99
N LYS A 196 46.07 11.96 -22.03
CA LYS A 196 45.68 11.68 -23.43
C LYS A 196 46.29 10.37 -23.97
N PRO A 197 47.61 10.09 -23.80
CA PRO A 197 48.20 8.80 -24.18
C PRO A 197 47.52 7.61 -23.47
N LEU A 198 47.16 7.77 -22.19
CA LEU A 198 46.49 6.74 -21.40
C LEU A 198 45.13 6.37 -22.01
N LEU A 199 44.32 7.36 -22.43
CA LEU A 199 43.05 7.12 -23.13
C LEU A 199 43.24 6.46 -24.51
N GLN A 200 44.26 6.87 -25.27
CA GLN A 200 44.50 6.33 -26.61
C GLN A 200 44.94 4.86 -26.61
N ARG A 201 45.66 4.43 -25.57
CA ARG A 201 46.06 3.03 -25.39
C ARG A 201 44.85 2.12 -25.15
N LEU A 202 44.00 2.51 -24.21
CA LEU A 202 42.77 1.78 -23.84
C LEU A 202 41.82 1.59 -25.03
N ILE A 203 41.66 2.61 -25.87
CA ILE A 203 40.79 2.54 -27.07
C ILE A 203 41.38 1.63 -28.17
N ARG A 204 42.71 1.47 -28.25
CA ARG A 204 43.36 0.62 -29.26
C ARG A 204 43.39 -0.86 -28.90
N GLU A 205 43.49 -1.18 -27.62
CA GLU A 205 43.53 -2.56 -27.13
C GLU A 205 42.13 -3.22 -27.22
N SER A 206 41.05 -2.47 -26.93
CA SER A 206 39.64 -2.89 -27.14
C SER A 206 39.31 -3.28 -28.60
N GLY A 207 39.88 -2.58 -29.59
CA GLY A 207 39.53 -2.76 -31.00
C GLY A 207 40.13 -3.99 -31.71
N LYS A 208 41.17 -4.64 -31.15
CA LYS A 208 41.89 -5.72 -31.85
C LYS A 208 41.31 -7.12 -31.61
N GLU A 209 40.70 -7.40 -30.45
CA GLU A 209 40.14 -8.72 -30.14
C GLU A 209 38.77 -8.98 -30.81
N SER A 210 38.06 -7.93 -31.27
CA SER A 210 36.74 -8.03 -31.92
C SER A 210 36.76 -8.65 -33.33
N SER A 211 37.92 -8.79 -33.99
CA SER A 211 37.97 -9.15 -35.42
C SER A 211 38.07 -10.66 -35.71
N GLU A 212 38.55 -11.47 -34.77
CA GLU A 212 38.71 -12.93 -34.97
C GLU A 212 37.43 -13.72 -34.61
N LEU A 213 36.69 -13.28 -33.59
CA LEU A 213 35.38 -13.84 -33.21
C LEU A 213 34.33 -13.68 -34.33
N ARG A 214 34.35 -12.54 -35.05
CA ARG A 214 33.39 -12.25 -36.13
C ARG A 214 33.38 -13.26 -37.28
N LYS A 215 34.50 -13.94 -37.58
CA LYS A 215 34.57 -14.90 -38.71
C LYS A 215 33.94 -16.26 -38.37
N GLY A 216 33.93 -16.66 -37.10
CA GLY A 216 33.22 -17.85 -36.63
C GLY A 216 31.72 -17.61 -36.59
N ASP A 217 31.33 -16.45 -36.05
CA ASP A 217 29.94 -16.02 -35.92
C ASP A 217 29.25 -15.77 -37.27
N GLU A 218 29.97 -15.26 -38.27
CA GLU A 218 29.42 -15.07 -39.62
C GLU A 218 28.98 -16.40 -40.27
N ARG A 219 29.71 -17.51 -40.05
CA ARG A 219 29.34 -18.82 -40.62
C ARG A 219 28.13 -19.43 -39.92
N GLN A 220 28.04 -19.30 -38.60
CA GLN A 220 26.88 -19.73 -37.82
C GLN A 220 25.64 -18.85 -38.13
N SER A 221 25.84 -17.54 -38.27
CA SER A 221 24.80 -16.57 -38.66
C SER A 221 24.24 -16.83 -40.07
N LEU A 222 25.09 -17.20 -41.03
CA LEU A 222 24.64 -17.57 -42.37
C LEU A 222 23.82 -18.88 -42.40
N ALA A 223 24.15 -19.85 -41.56
CA ALA A 223 23.41 -21.12 -41.47
C ALA A 223 22.10 -21.01 -40.67
N ARG A 224 22.02 -20.03 -39.77
CA ARG A 224 20.87 -19.78 -38.88
C ARG A 224 19.56 -19.60 -39.64
N GLY A 225 19.56 -18.84 -40.74
CA GLY A 225 18.36 -18.59 -41.53
C GLY A 225 17.72 -19.85 -42.11
N ASP A 226 18.51 -20.72 -42.75
CA ASP A 226 18.04 -21.99 -43.33
C ASP A 226 17.62 -22.99 -42.23
N ALA A 227 18.35 -23.03 -41.11
CA ALA A 227 18.04 -23.91 -39.98
C ALA A 227 16.73 -23.51 -39.27
N GLU A 228 16.53 -22.22 -38.99
CA GLU A 228 15.31 -21.70 -38.36
C GLU A 228 14.09 -21.86 -39.28
N GLN A 229 14.26 -21.65 -40.59
CA GLN A 229 13.17 -21.83 -41.54
C GLN A 229 12.73 -23.30 -41.59
N ARG A 230 13.67 -24.25 -41.69
CA ARG A 230 13.35 -25.68 -41.70
C ARG A 230 12.73 -26.17 -40.39
N LEU A 231 13.14 -25.59 -39.26
CA LEU A 231 12.54 -25.90 -37.95
C LEU A 231 11.08 -25.44 -37.92
N LYS A 232 10.82 -24.21 -38.37
CA LYS A 232 9.45 -23.67 -38.50
C LYS A 232 8.60 -24.49 -39.46
N GLU A 233 9.16 -24.95 -40.58
CA GLU A 233 8.46 -25.84 -41.52
C GLU A 233 8.11 -27.18 -40.88
N ALA A 234 9.02 -27.78 -40.10
CA ALA A 234 8.76 -29.03 -39.38
C ALA A 234 7.74 -28.86 -38.24
N GLU A 235 7.80 -27.76 -37.48
CA GLU A 235 6.84 -27.40 -36.43
C GLU A 235 5.46 -27.10 -37.01
N ALA A 236 5.39 -26.33 -38.10
CA ALA A 236 4.16 -26.05 -38.81
C ALA A 236 3.55 -27.33 -39.37
N LEU A 237 4.36 -28.24 -39.93
CA LEU A 237 3.90 -29.53 -40.41
C LEU A 237 3.35 -30.40 -39.26
N LEU A 238 4.06 -30.47 -38.13
CA LEU A 238 3.60 -31.20 -36.95
C LEU A 238 2.28 -30.62 -36.43
N LYS A 239 2.17 -29.29 -36.35
CA LYS A 239 0.97 -28.59 -35.92
C LYS A 239 -0.19 -28.81 -36.88
N GLU A 240 0.01 -28.59 -38.18
CA GLU A 240 -1.00 -28.80 -39.23
C GLU A 240 -1.51 -30.25 -39.21
N LEU A 241 -0.62 -31.24 -39.14
CA LEU A 241 -1.02 -32.65 -39.12
C LEU A 241 -1.67 -33.06 -37.80
N THR A 242 -1.27 -32.46 -36.66
CA THR A 242 -1.93 -32.69 -35.37
C THR A 242 -3.33 -32.08 -35.34
N GLU A 243 -3.48 -30.84 -35.82
CA GLU A 243 -4.74 -30.10 -35.86
C GLU A 243 -5.73 -30.69 -36.87
N SER A 244 -5.23 -31.14 -38.02
CA SER A 244 -6.05 -31.84 -39.02
C SER A 244 -6.37 -33.29 -38.63
N GLY A 245 -5.76 -33.80 -37.55
CA GLY A 245 -5.89 -35.19 -37.12
C GLY A 245 -5.28 -36.20 -38.09
N GLN A 246 -4.41 -35.75 -38.99
CA GLN A 246 -3.74 -36.54 -40.02
C GLN A 246 -2.35 -37.04 -39.60
N LEU A 247 -2.02 -36.99 -38.30
CA LEU A 247 -0.71 -37.39 -37.79
C LEU A 247 -0.71 -38.85 -37.32
N VAL A 248 0.07 -39.68 -38.00
CA VAL A 248 0.35 -41.05 -37.54
C VAL A 248 1.26 -40.98 -36.31
N PRO A 249 0.96 -41.68 -35.20
CA PRO A 249 1.69 -41.55 -33.94
C PRO A 249 3.22 -41.75 -34.04
N SER A 250 3.69 -42.74 -34.82
CA SER A 250 5.12 -43.01 -35.00
C SER A 250 5.86 -41.85 -35.68
N ILE A 251 5.25 -41.26 -36.70
CA ILE A 251 5.76 -40.07 -37.40
C ILE A 251 5.71 -38.84 -36.48
N GLY A 252 4.64 -38.72 -35.68
CA GLY A 252 4.49 -37.67 -34.67
C GLY A 252 5.59 -37.70 -33.61
N THR A 253 5.98 -38.88 -33.13
CA THR A 253 7.08 -39.03 -32.17
C THR A 253 8.42 -38.68 -32.79
N GLN A 254 8.68 -39.10 -34.04
CA GLN A 254 9.91 -38.77 -34.75
C GLN A 254 10.05 -37.25 -34.97
N LEU A 255 8.97 -36.58 -35.43
CA LEU A 255 8.94 -35.13 -35.59
C LEU A 255 9.20 -34.40 -34.26
N ARG A 256 8.53 -34.77 -33.17
CA ARG A 256 8.72 -34.14 -31.84
C ARG A 256 10.14 -34.33 -31.31
N THR A 257 10.70 -35.53 -31.46
CA THR A 257 12.03 -35.86 -30.95
C THR A 257 13.10 -35.06 -31.69
N THR A 258 13.08 -35.06 -33.03
CA THR A 258 14.05 -34.32 -33.83
C THR A 258 13.89 -32.81 -33.67
N ILE A 259 12.66 -32.27 -33.55
CA ILE A 259 12.43 -30.86 -33.24
C ILE A 259 13.05 -30.49 -31.87
N SER A 260 12.88 -31.35 -30.87
CA SER A 260 13.47 -31.14 -29.54
C SER A 260 15.00 -31.21 -29.54
N GLU A 261 15.59 -32.19 -30.23
CA GLU A 261 17.04 -32.35 -30.34
C GLU A 261 17.68 -31.16 -31.10
N VAL A 262 17.03 -30.70 -32.17
CA VAL A 262 17.48 -29.52 -32.93
C VAL A 262 17.30 -28.24 -32.12
N GLY A 263 16.23 -28.12 -31.32
CA GLY A 263 16.06 -27.01 -30.39
C GLY A 263 17.22 -26.91 -29.39
N LEU A 264 17.74 -28.04 -28.91
CA LEU A 264 18.93 -28.07 -28.04
C LEU A 264 20.22 -27.69 -28.78
N LEU A 265 20.39 -28.13 -30.04
CA LEU A 265 21.53 -27.73 -30.87
C LEU A 265 21.51 -26.23 -31.20
N HIS A 266 20.34 -25.67 -31.51
CA HIS A 266 20.15 -24.25 -31.74
C HIS A 266 20.42 -23.41 -30.48
N ALA A 267 20.04 -23.91 -29.30
CA ALA A 267 20.36 -23.26 -28.02
C ALA A 267 21.87 -23.24 -27.72
N GLN A 268 22.65 -24.11 -28.36
CA GLN A 268 24.12 -24.12 -28.32
C GLN A 268 24.75 -23.36 -29.50
N GLU A 269 23.94 -22.62 -30.28
CA GLU A 269 24.34 -21.90 -31.50
C GLU A 269 25.02 -22.77 -32.56
N LYS A 270 24.70 -24.06 -32.56
CA LYS A 270 25.15 -25.08 -33.52
C LYS A 270 24.16 -25.21 -34.68
N TRP A 271 24.01 -24.12 -35.43
CA TRP A 271 22.99 -23.98 -36.47
C TRP A 271 23.22 -24.92 -37.66
N ILE A 272 24.48 -25.20 -37.97
CA ILE A 272 24.87 -26.10 -39.05
C ILE A 272 24.46 -27.55 -38.70
N GLU A 273 24.77 -28.03 -37.50
CA GLU A 273 24.38 -29.37 -37.05
C GLU A 273 22.84 -29.52 -36.93
N GLY A 274 22.16 -28.47 -36.46
CA GLY A 274 20.70 -28.43 -36.38
C GLY A 274 20.03 -28.57 -37.76
N ALA A 275 20.52 -27.85 -38.77
CA ALA A 275 20.01 -27.93 -40.14
C ALA A 275 20.15 -29.33 -40.76
N GLU A 276 21.22 -30.05 -40.43
CA GLU A 276 21.49 -31.39 -40.97
C GLU A 276 20.58 -32.48 -40.38
N GLN A 277 20.18 -32.34 -39.12
CA GLN A 277 19.18 -33.23 -38.51
C GLN A 277 17.78 -33.00 -39.07
N LEU A 278 17.37 -31.75 -39.30
CA LEU A 278 16.06 -31.42 -39.86
C LEU A 278 15.88 -31.96 -41.29
N LYS A 279 16.96 -32.05 -42.08
CA LYS A 279 16.93 -32.63 -43.43
C LYS A 279 16.50 -34.10 -43.47
N LYS A 280 16.57 -34.83 -42.35
CA LYS A 280 16.23 -36.25 -42.27
C LYS A 280 14.73 -36.51 -42.03
N LEU A 281 13.95 -35.46 -41.77
CA LEU A 281 12.52 -35.58 -41.48
C LEU A 281 11.69 -35.85 -42.75
N PRO A 282 10.63 -36.67 -42.66
CA PRO A 282 9.74 -36.96 -43.79
C PRO A 282 8.97 -35.71 -44.23
N SER A 283 8.79 -35.55 -45.55
CA SER A 283 8.03 -34.44 -46.12
C SER A 283 6.53 -34.55 -45.85
N ARG A 284 5.80 -33.44 -46.00
CA ARG A 284 4.34 -33.37 -45.84
C ARG A 284 3.60 -34.44 -46.65
N GLU A 285 3.99 -34.63 -47.90
CA GLU A 285 3.39 -35.63 -48.79
C GLU A 285 3.56 -37.04 -48.22
N LYS A 286 4.75 -37.40 -47.73
CA LYS A 286 5.00 -38.71 -47.11
C LYS A 286 4.21 -38.90 -45.82
N CYS A 287 4.04 -37.86 -45.01
CA CYS A 287 3.24 -37.92 -43.79
C CYS A 287 1.74 -38.13 -44.09
N VAL A 288 1.20 -37.42 -45.08
CA VAL A 288 -0.20 -37.57 -45.52
C VAL A 288 -0.43 -38.93 -46.18
N GLU A 289 0.54 -39.43 -46.94
CA GLU A 289 0.49 -40.75 -47.57
C GLU A 289 0.48 -41.88 -46.52
N ALA A 290 1.32 -41.77 -45.48
CA ALA A 290 1.31 -42.69 -44.35
C ALA A 290 -0.01 -42.64 -43.56
N PHE A 291 -0.61 -41.45 -43.40
CA PHE A 291 -1.92 -41.32 -42.77
C PHE A 291 -3.04 -41.92 -43.61
N ARG A 292 -3.01 -41.74 -44.94
CA ARG A 292 -3.97 -42.37 -45.85
C ARG A 292 -3.84 -43.89 -45.83
N ALA A 293 -2.62 -44.43 -45.79
CA ALA A 293 -2.38 -45.86 -45.66
C ALA A 293 -2.94 -46.41 -44.33
N ALA A 294 -2.69 -45.72 -43.21
CA ALA A 294 -3.24 -46.07 -41.90
C ALA A 294 -4.78 -45.93 -41.84
N GLY A 295 -5.36 -44.96 -42.56
CA GLY A 295 -6.80 -44.78 -42.70
C GLY A 295 -7.47 -45.88 -43.53
N VAL A 296 -6.78 -46.42 -44.53
CA VAL A 296 -7.24 -47.58 -45.32
C VAL A 296 -7.18 -48.86 -44.46
N GLU A 297 -6.10 -49.09 -43.71
CA GLU A 297 -6.03 -50.20 -42.73
C GLU A 297 -7.14 -50.11 -41.66
N ALA A 298 -7.40 -48.91 -41.11
CA ALA A 298 -8.47 -48.70 -40.15
C ALA A 298 -9.88 -48.89 -40.77
N SER A 299 -10.07 -48.59 -42.06
CA SER A 299 -11.34 -48.81 -42.76
C SER A 299 -11.64 -50.29 -43.03
N VAL A 300 -10.63 -51.16 -43.02
CA VAL A 300 -10.78 -52.60 -43.26
C VAL A 300 -11.10 -53.37 -41.96
N ASP A 301 -10.81 -52.82 -40.77
CA ASP A 301 -10.85 -53.59 -39.51
C ASP A 301 -11.92 -53.20 -38.46
N PHE A 302 -12.82 -52.25 -38.73
CA PHE A 302 -13.95 -51.97 -37.81
C PHE A 302 -15.13 -52.97 -37.92
N GLY A 303 -15.14 -53.80 -38.95
CA GLY A 303 -16.23 -54.76 -39.20
C GLY A 303 -16.24 -55.94 -38.24
N SER A 304 -15.07 -56.45 -37.85
CA SER A 304 -14.96 -57.67 -37.04
C SER A 304 -15.36 -57.43 -35.57
N ASP A 305 -14.95 -56.30 -34.98
CA ASP A 305 -15.27 -55.97 -33.58
C ASP A 305 -16.74 -55.60 -33.37
N LEU A 306 -17.37 -54.87 -34.30
CA LEU A 306 -18.82 -54.59 -34.24
C LEU A 306 -19.68 -55.84 -34.47
N GLU A 307 -19.21 -56.76 -35.32
CA GLU A 307 -19.88 -58.04 -35.52
C GLU A 307 -19.68 -58.98 -34.34
N GLN A 308 -18.51 -58.98 -33.68
CA GLN A 308 -18.30 -59.65 -32.40
C GLN A 308 -19.21 -59.08 -31.29
N CYS A 309 -19.44 -57.75 -31.25
CA CYS A 309 -20.42 -57.14 -30.33
C CYS A 309 -21.86 -57.61 -30.64
N ARG A 310 -22.22 -57.73 -31.92
CA ARG A 310 -23.54 -58.23 -32.35
C ARG A 310 -23.75 -59.69 -31.96
N VAL A 311 -22.72 -60.53 -32.17
CA VAL A 311 -22.70 -61.95 -31.79
C VAL A 311 -22.75 -62.12 -30.26
N ALA A 312 -22.00 -61.32 -29.50
CA ALA A 312 -22.01 -61.36 -28.04
C ALA A 312 -23.36 -60.93 -27.44
N LEU A 313 -24.00 -59.87 -27.99
CA LEU A 313 -25.35 -59.45 -27.59
C LEU A 313 -26.41 -60.51 -27.94
N ALA A 314 -26.24 -61.24 -29.04
CA ALA A 314 -27.12 -62.36 -29.38
C ALA A 314 -26.92 -63.57 -28.45
N ALA A 315 -25.68 -63.87 -28.04
CA ALA A 315 -25.38 -64.95 -27.08
C ALA A 315 -25.90 -64.66 -25.66
N LEU A 316 -25.93 -63.38 -25.25
CA LEU A 316 -26.51 -62.94 -23.97
C LEU A 316 -28.01 -63.23 -23.85
N LYS A 317 -28.74 -63.24 -24.98
CA LYS A 317 -30.16 -63.60 -25.04
C LYS A 317 -30.41 -65.05 -24.63
N GLU A 318 -29.49 -65.95 -24.93
CA GLU A 318 -29.62 -67.38 -24.62
C GLU A 318 -29.25 -67.70 -23.17
N GLN A 319 -28.60 -66.77 -22.46
CA GLN A 319 -28.09 -66.99 -21.10
C GLN A 319 -28.80 -66.18 -20.01
N ALA A 320 -29.61 -65.19 -20.37
CA ALA A 320 -30.42 -64.40 -19.43
C ALA A 320 -31.80 -65.03 -19.22
N ASP A 321 -32.38 -64.90 -18.02
CA ASP A 321 -33.75 -65.36 -17.78
C ASP A 321 -34.76 -64.58 -18.66
N THR A 322 -35.85 -65.24 -19.04
CA THR A 322 -36.82 -64.72 -20.04
C THR A 322 -37.47 -63.41 -19.62
N VAL A 323 -37.61 -63.16 -18.32
CA VAL A 323 -38.30 -61.97 -17.78
C VAL A 323 -37.37 -60.76 -17.79
N THR A 324 -36.10 -60.94 -17.43
CA THR A 324 -35.08 -59.89 -17.47
C THR A 324 -34.75 -59.54 -18.92
N TRP A 325 -34.65 -60.53 -19.80
CA TRP A 325 -34.39 -60.25 -21.22
C TRP A 325 -35.51 -59.46 -21.89
N GLN A 326 -36.78 -59.79 -21.62
CA GLN A 326 -37.93 -59.09 -22.20
C GLN A 326 -37.98 -57.60 -21.86
N ARG A 327 -37.46 -57.17 -20.71
CA ARG A 327 -37.39 -55.74 -20.34
C ARG A 327 -36.40 -54.95 -21.17
N PHE A 328 -35.31 -55.58 -21.60
CA PHE A 328 -34.25 -54.94 -22.39
C PHE A 328 -34.31 -55.27 -23.90
N ASP A 329 -35.20 -56.18 -24.32
CA ASP A 329 -35.30 -56.69 -25.70
C ASP A 329 -35.57 -55.59 -26.74
N GLY A 330 -36.35 -54.57 -26.39
CA GLY A 330 -36.65 -53.44 -27.28
C GLY A 330 -35.42 -52.60 -27.61
N GLU A 331 -34.65 -52.21 -26.59
CA GLU A 331 -33.43 -51.42 -26.77
C GLU A 331 -32.29 -52.28 -27.37
N ASN A 332 -32.22 -53.58 -27.01
CA ASN A 332 -31.28 -54.54 -27.63
C ASN A 332 -31.52 -54.70 -29.14
N LYS A 333 -32.77 -54.91 -29.57
CA LYS A 333 -33.13 -55.00 -31.00
C LYS A 333 -32.85 -53.70 -31.72
N ARG A 334 -33.08 -52.56 -31.08
CA ARG A 334 -32.79 -51.23 -31.64
C ARG A 334 -31.29 -51.01 -31.82
N LEU A 335 -30.47 -51.40 -30.85
CA LEU A 335 -29.01 -51.30 -30.92
C LEU A 335 -28.42 -52.28 -31.94
N GLN A 336 -28.93 -53.51 -32.02
CA GLN A 336 -28.55 -54.50 -33.03
C GLN A 336 -28.92 -54.05 -34.45
N GLY A 337 -30.15 -53.56 -34.66
CA GLY A 337 -30.59 -53.05 -35.96
C GLY A 337 -29.83 -51.81 -36.39
N ARG A 338 -29.39 -50.99 -35.43
CA ARG A 338 -28.44 -49.91 -35.68
C ARG A 338 -27.08 -50.50 -36.08
N ALA A 339 -26.45 -51.33 -35.26
CA ALA A 339 -25.12 -51.89 -35.55
C ALA A 339 -25.01 -52.58 -36.92
N GLY A 340 -26.08 -53.25 -37.38
CA GLY A 340 -26.14 -53.93 -38.67
C GLY A 340 -26.55 -53.06 -39.87
N ASP A 341 -26.70 -51.74 -39.73
CA ASP A 341 -27.01 -50.84 -40.84
C ASP A 341 -25.76 -50.53 -41.68
N PRO A 342 -25.66 -51.05 -42.93
CA PRO A 342 -24.49 -50.87 -43.77
C PRO A 342 -24.35 -49.45 -44.34
N ALA A 343 -25.40 -48.61 -44.25
CA ALA A 343 -25.36 -47.20 -44.70
C ALA A 343 -24.90 -46.22 -43.61
N ARG A 344 -24.46 -46.75 -42.46
CA ARG A 344 -24.06 -45.98 -41.29
C ARG A 344 -22.77 -45.19 -41.50
N LYS A 345 -22.77 -43.92 -41.07
CA LYS A 345 -21.60 -43.05 -41.16
C LYS A 345 -20.69 -43.24 -39.94
N ILE A 346 -19.38 -43.07 -40.10
CA ILE A 346 -18.37 -43.24 -39.04
C ILE A 346 -18.71 -42.45 -37.77
N LYS A 347 -19.25 -41.24 -37.90
CA LYS A 347 -19.71 -40.40 -36.77
C LYS A 347 -20.82 -41.05 -35.92
N ASP A 348 -21.62 -41.93 -36.52
CA ASP A 348 -22.73 -42.62 -35.86
C ASP A 348 -22.23 -43.87 -35.10
N ASN A 349 -21.00 -44.34 -35.37
CA ASN A 349 -20.36 -45.45 -34.66
C ASN A 349 -19.94 -45.05 -33.24
N ALA A 350 -19.37 -43.84 -33.05
CA ALA A 350 -19.02 -43.35 -31.72
C ALA A 350 -20.27 -43.18 -30.83
N LYS A 351 -21.38 -42.70 -31.41
CA LYS A 351 -22.67 -42.61 -30.71
C LYS A 351 -23.25 -43.99 -30.43
N LEU A 352 -23.18 -44.92 -31.37
CA LEU A 352 -23.60 -46.31 -31.16
C LEU A 352 -22.83 -46.94 -30.00
N LEU A 353 -21.51 -46.77 -29.93
CA LEU A 353 -20.67 -47.32 -28.85
C LEU A 353 -21.01 -46.70 -27.49
N ALA A 354 -21.28 -45.40 -27.42
CA ALA A 354 -21.72 -44.73 -26.18
C ALA A 354 -23.11 -45.20 -25.72
N ASP A 355 -24.05 -45.35 -26.67
CA ASP A 355 -25.38 -45.88 -26.41
C ASP A 355 -25.29 -47.35 -25.95
N LEU A 356 -24.41 -48.15 -26.56
CA LEU A 356 -24.12 -49.54 -26.17
C LEU A 356 -23.56 -49.61 -24.75
N ARG A 357 -22.58 -48.75 -24.39
CA ARG A 357 -22.01 -48.71 -23.03
C ARG A 357 -23.05 -48.37 -21.97
N SER A 358 -23.88 -47.36 -22.23
CA SER A 358 -24.93 -46.94 -21.30
C SER A 358 -25.95 -48.04 -21.07
N HIS A 359 -26.33 -48.74 -22.15
CA HIS A 359 -27.25 -49.87 -22.11
C HIS A 359 -26.65 -51.10 -21.39
N LEU A 360 -25.38 -51.43 -21.67
CA LEU A 360 -24.67 -52.53 -21.02
C LEU A 360 -24.42 -52.25 -19.52
N ALA A 361 -24.16 -51.01 -19.13
CA ALA A 361 -24.04 -50.61 -17.73
C ALA A 361 -25.38 -50.71 -16.98
N ALA A 362 -26.49 -50.34 -17.63
CA ALA A 362 -27.83 -50.49 -17.08
C ALA A 362 -28.21 -51.97 -16.90
N MET A 363 -27.92 -52.82 -17.91
CA MET A 363 -28.10 -54.27 -17.80
C MET A 363 -27.21 -54.88 -16.70
N LYS A 364 -25.95 -54.45 -16.57
CA LYS A 364 -25.01 -54.92 -15.54
C LYS A 364 -25.48 -54.54 -14.13
N ALA A 365 -26.11 -53.38 -13.95
CA ALA A 365 -26.62 -52.92 -12.67
C ALA A 365 -27.85 -53.74 -12.22
N GLU A 366 -28.76 -54.08 -13.14
CA GLU A 366 -29.95 -54.87 -12.82
C GLU A 366 -29.67 -56.38 -12.71
N LEU A 367 -28.80 -56.95 -13.56
CA LEU A 367 -28.39 -58.36 -13.47
C LEU A 367 -27.59 -58.66 -12.20
N LYS A 368 -26.98 -57.65 -11.57
CA LYS A 368 -26.33 -57.77 -10.24
C LYS A 368 -27.31 -58.14 -9.12
N PHE A 369 -28.61 -57.90 -9.30
CA PHE A 369 -29.68 -58.23 -8.35
C PHE A 369 -30.36 -59.58 -8.63
N GLY A 370 -30.09 -60.22 -9.78
CA GLY A 370 -30.70 -61.47 -10.20
C GLY A 370 -29.66 -62.53 -10.58
N VAL A 371 -29.38 -63.43 -9.63
CA VAL A 371 -28.68 -64.72 -9.76
C VAL A 371 -27.15 -64.64 -9.90
N GLU A 372 -26.46 -65.39 -9.02
CA GLU A 372 -25.03 -65.74 -9.04
C GLU A 372 -24.58 -66.54 -10.29
N ALA A 373 -25.40 -66.62 -11.33
CA ALA A 373 -25.13 -67.38 -12.54
C ALA A 373 -24.61 -66.46 -13.64
N SER A 374 -23.27 -66.42 -13.73
CA SER A 374 -22.46 -66.16 -14.93
C SER A 374 -21.49 -65.00 -14.75
N GLY A 375 -20.41 -65.27 -14.00
CA GLY A 375 -19.20 -64.46 -14.03
C GLY A 375 -18.66 -64.26 -15.47
N ARG A 376 -18.99 -65.14 -16.42
CA ARG A 376 -18.64 -64.98 -17.84
C ARG A 376 -19.32 -63.79 -18.51
N ILE A 377 -20.60 -63.54 -18.21
CA ILE A 377 -21.34 -62.40 -18.77
C ILE A 377 -20.74 -61.07 -18.31
N VAL A 378 -20.41 -60.96 -17.02
CA VAL A 378 -19.77 -59.77 -16.45
C VAL A 378 -18.39 -59.53 -17.06
N THR A 379 -17.61 -60.60 -17.26
CA THR A 379 -16.27 -60.51 -17.85
C THR A 379 -16.31 -60.09 -19.32
N GLN A 380 -17.25 -60.63 -20.11
CA GLN A 380 -17.45 -60.23 -21.51
C GLN A 380 -17.94 -58.78 -21.65
N LEU A 381 -18.78 -58.31 -20.72
CA LEU A 381 -19.19 -56.90 -20.66
C LEU A 381 -18.04 -55.97 -20.30
N ASP A 382 -17.12 -56.41 -19.44
CA ASP A 382 -15.94 -55.64 -19.06
C ASP A 382 -14.87 -55.62 -20.17
N GLU A 383 -14.70 -56.71 -20.94
CA GLU A 383 -13.85 -56.71 -22.13
C GLU A 383 -14.41 -55.80 -23.23
N LEU A 384 -15.73 -55.80 -23.46
CA LEU A 384 -16.39 -54.90 -24.39
C LEU A 384 -16.28 -53.43 -23.94
N GLY A 385 -16.39 -53.16 -22.63
CA GLY A 385 -16.16 -51.84 -22.04
C GLY A 385 -14.73 -51.34 -22.28
N ARG A 386 -13.73 -52.19 -22.03
CA ARG A 386 -12.30 -51.85 -22.23
C ARG A 386 -11.92 -51.68 -23.70
N LYS A 387 -12.41 -52.54 -24.60
CA LYS A 387 -12.21 -52.38 -26.05
C LYS A 387 -12.82 -51.08 -26.54
N ALA A 388 -14.01 -50.73 -26.06
CA ALA A 388 -14.61 -49.45 -26.40
C ALA A 388 -13.77 -48.29 -25.87
N GLU A 389 -13.26 -48.34 -24.63
CA GLU A 389 -12.40 -47.30 -24.03
C GLU A 389 -11.06 -47.10 -24.78
N ALA A 390 -10.43 -48.19 -25.24
CA ALA A 390 -9.19 -48.13 -26.01
C ALA A 390 -9.36 -47.42 -27.38
N LEU A 391 -10.57 -47.38 -27.93
CA LEU A 391 -10.90 -46.77 -29.22
C LEU A 391 -11.29 -45.27 -29.13
N VAL A 392 -11.26 -44.68 -27.92
CA VAL A 392 -11.61 -43.27 -27.67
C VAL A 392 -10.57 -42.23 -28.12
N PRO A 393 -9.25 -42.48 -28.16
CA PRO A 393 -8.27 -41.40 -28.39
C PRO A 393 -8.26 -40.75 -29.78
N VAL A 394 -9.08 -41.18 -30.74
CA VAL A 394 -9.14 -40.60 -32.11
C VAL A 394 -10.19 -39.47 -32.23
N ALA A 395 -10.64 -38.86 -31.13
CA ALA A 395 -11.48 -37.66 -31.20
C ALA A 395 -11.22 -36.70 -30.02
N PRO A 396 -10.65 -35.50 -30.25
CA PRO A 396 -10.49 -34.50 -29.19
C PRO A 396 -11.82 -33.79 -28.86
N LEU A 397 -12.03 -33.61 -27.55
CA LEU A 397 -13.14 -32.92 -26.89
C LEU A 397 -13.06 -31.39 -27.08
N ASN A 398 -13.47 -30.90 -28.25
CA ASN A 398 -13.75 -29.47 -28.48
C ASN A 398 -15.18 -29.24 -29.06
N ARG A 399 -16.14 -30.05 -28.65
CA ARG A 399 -17.45 -30.13 -29.30
C ARG A 399 -18.53 -29.14 -28.83
N ILE A 400 -18.42 -28.39 -27.73
CA ILE A 400 -19.55 -27.51 -27.35
C ILE A 400 -19.62 -26.26 -28.24
N GLU A 401 -18.51 -25.56 -28.45
CA GLU A 401 -18.46 -24.41 -29.36
C GLU A 401 -18.53 -24.82 -30.83
N GLU A 402 -17.88 -25.93 -31.21
CA GLU A 402 -17.97 -26.49 -32.56
C GLU A 402 -19.37 -27.03 -32.86
N ASN A 403 -20.09 -27.63 -31.90
CA ASN A 403 -21.50 -28.01 -32.09
C ASN A 403 -22.41 -26.78 -32.13
N ARG A 404 -22.11 -25.71 -31.39
CA ARG A 404 -22.85 -24.43 -31.48
C ARG A 404 -22.65 -23.79 -32.85
N ARG A 405 -21.41 -23.81 -33.37
CA ARG A 405 -21.03 -23.37 -34.71
C ARG A 405 -21.59 -24.27 -35.81
N GLN A 406 -21.60 -25.58 -35.63
CA GLN A 406 -22.26 -26.51 -36.56
C GLN A 406 -23.77 -26.33 -36.52
N ILE A 407 -24.38 -25.97 -35.38
CA ILE A 407 -25.80 -25.62 -35.30
C ILE A 407 -26.06 -24.27 -35.98
N GLU A 408 -25.22 -23.25 -35.82
CA GLU A 408 -25.29 -21.99 -36.56
C GLU A 408 -25.13 -22.22 -38.07
N LEU A 409 -24.11 -22.97 -38.48
CA LEU A 409 -23.84 -23.34 -39.87
C LEU A 409 -24.96 -24.23 -40.44
N ILE A 410 -25.50 -25.19 -39.68
CA ILE A 410 -26.67 -25.99 -40.09
C ILE A 410 -27.92 -25.12 -40.18
N THR A 411 -28.11 -24.13 -39.32
CA THR A 411 -29.25 -23.20 -39.36
C THR A 411 -29.13 -22.26 -40.57
N VAL A 412 -27.92 -21.83 -40.91
CA VAL A 412 -27.60 -21.02 -42.10
C VAL A 412 -27.72 -21.83 -43.39
N LEU A 413 -27.21 -23.06 -43.42
CA LEU A 413 -27.36 -23.99 -44.56
C LEU A 413 -28.82 -24.46 -44.73
N GLN A 414 -29.58 -24.59 -43.63
CA GLN A 414 -31.04 -24.78 -43.68
C GLN A 414 -31.73 -23.50 -44.18
N GLY A 415 -31.25 -22.31 -43.81
CA GLY A 415 -31.71 -21.02 -44.34
C GLY A 415 -31.48 -20.88 -45.85
N GLU A 416 -30.31 -21.25 -46.36
CA GLU A 416 -30.01 -21.26 -47.80
C GLU A 416 -30.81 -22.32 -48.57
N ARG A 417 -31.01 -23.51 -48.01
CA ARG A 417 -31.90 -24.53 -48.60
C ARG A 417 -33.35 -24.06 -48.66
N ARG A 418 -33.85 -23.44 -47.58
CA ARG A 418 -35.21 -22.88 -47.50
C ARG A 418 -35.39 -21.66 -48.41
N TRP A 419 -34.35 -20.84 -48.57
CA TRP A 419 -34.32 -19.74 -49.54
C TRP A 419 -34.52 -20.26 -50.96
N ARG A 420 -33.83 -21.35 -51.35
CA ARG A 420 -34.05 -22.01 -52.66
C ARG A 420 -35.47 -22.56 -52.79
N GLU A 421 -36.02 -23.18 -51.75
CA GLU A 421 -37.40 -23.72 -51.79
C GLU A 421 -38.47 -22.60 -51.86
N ALA A 422 -38.23 -21.46 -51.20
CA ALA A 422 -39.08 -20.26 -51.29
C ALA A 422 -38.96 -19.59 -52.67
N GLU A 423 -37.74 -19.46 -53.21
CA GLU A 423 -37.48 -18.96 -54.56
C GLU A 423 -38.13 -19.84 -55.63
N ASP A 424 -38.04 -21.17 -55.51
CA ASP A 424 -38.73 -22.12 -56.38
C ASP A 424 -40.26 -21.95 -56.30
N THR A 425 -40.80 -21.67 -55.11
CA THR A 425 -42.23 -21.43 -54.91
C THR A 425 -42.67 -20.11 -55.54
N VAL A 426 -41.89 -19.04 -55.38
CA VAL A 426 -42.12 -17.74 -56.04
C VAL A 426 -42.03 -17.89 -57.56
N ARG A 427 -41.03 -18.63 -58.08
CA ARG A 427 -40.89 -18.93 -59.51
C ARG A 427 -42.04 -19.77 -60.05
N LEU A 428 -42.54 -20.75 -59.30
CA LEU A 428 -43.72 -21.54 -59.67
C LEU A 428 -44.99 -20.67 -59.71
N LEU A 429 -45.19 -19.79 -58.73
CA LEU A 429 -46.30 -18.84 -58.71
C LEU A 429 -46.18 -17.83 -59.86
N GLN A 430 -44.98 -17.35 -60.16
CA GLN A 430 -44.70 -16.46 -61.28
C GLN A 430 -44.95 -17.14 -62.62
N ALA A 431 -44.51 -18.39 -62.80
CA ALA A 431 -44.77 -19.19 -64.00
C ALA A 431 -46.28 -19.41 -64.21
N ALA A 432 -47.02 -19.68 -63.13
CA ALA A 432 -48.48 -19.80 -63.16
C ALA A 432 -49.18 -18.46 -63.50
N MET A 433 -48.63 -17.32 -63.06
CA MET A 433 -49.13 -15.98 -63.43
C MET A 433 -48.83 -15.61 -64.89
N VAL A 434 -47.67 -15.99 -65.44
CA VAL A 434 -47.26 -15.70 -66.83
C VAL A 434 -48.08 -16.50 -67.86
N GLN A 435 -48.57 -17.69 -67.51
CA GLN A 435 -49.40 -18.54 -68.37
C GLN A 435 -50.87 -18.10 -68.51
N GLN A 436 -51.17 -16.82 -68.19
CA GLN A 436 -52.46 -16.13 -68.30
C GLN A 436 -53.19 -16.33 -69.65
N ALA A 437 -52.51 -16.85 -70.69
CA ALA A 437 -53.03 -17.04 -72.05
C ALA A 437 -53.51 -18.46 -72.41
N ASN A 438 -53.44 -19.46 -71.52
CA ASN A 438 -53.91 -20.83 -71.87
C ASN A 438 -55.03 -21.32 -70.91
N PRO A 439 -56.28 -21.54 -71.39
CA PRO A 439 -57.43 -21.85 -70.53
C PRO A 439 -57.51 -23.31 -70.04
N ASP A 440 -56.60 -24.20 -70.45
CA ASP A 440 -56.70 -25.62 -70.13
C ASP A 440 -56.29 -25.97 -68.69
N PHE A 441 -57.22 -26.67 -68.03
CA PHE A 441 -57.35 -26.97 -66.60
C PHE A 441 -56.20 -27.77 -65.95
N GLU A 442 -55.23 -28.28 -66.72
CA GLU A 442 -54.23 -29.27 -66.30
C GLU A 442 -53.10 -28.71 -65.40
N GLN A 443 -52.72 -27.44 -65.56
CA GLN A 443 -51.60 -26.86 -64.78
C GLN A 443 -51.99 -26.46 -63.35
N TRP A 444 -53.24 -26.03 -63.13
CA TRP A 444 -53.73 -25.65 -61.78
C TRP A 444 -53.73 -26.85 -60.83
N LYS A 445 -54.09 -28.05 -61.34
CA LYS A 445 -54.01 -29.32 -60.59
C LYS A 445 -52.59 -29.68 -60.13
N ARG A 446 -51.54 -29.10 -60.71
CA ARG A 446 -50.14 -29.32 -60.29
C ARG A 446 -49.71 -28.39 -59.14
N VAL A 447 -50.30 -27.20 -59.02
CA VAL A 447 -49.93 -26.19 -58.00
C VAL A 447 -50.55 -26.50 -56.63
N GLY A 448 -51.82 -26.89 -56.60
CA GLY A 448 -52.56 -27.20 -55.35
C GLY A 448 -51.90 -28.27 -54.46
N PRO A 449 -51.53 -29.45 -55.00
CA PRO A 449 -50.81 -30.49 -54.23
C PRO A 449 -49.42 -30.06 -53.77
N VAL A 450 -48.72 -29.21 -54.52
CA VAL A 450 -47.39 -28.68 -54.17
C VAL A 450 -47.46 -27.68 -53.00
N LEU A 451 -48.51 -26.85 -52.96
CA LEU A 451 -48.77 -25.94 -51.83
C LEU A 451 -49.30 -26.68 -50.59
N ARG A 452 -50.07 -27.76 -50.77
CA ARG A 452 -50.59 -28.61 -49.67
C ARG A 452 -49.56 -29.58 -49.09
N GLY A 453 -48.56 -29.99 -49.87
CA GLY A 453 -47.68 -31.11 -49.56
C GLY A 453 -46.28 -30.80 -49.02
N ARG A 454 -45.95 -29.54 -48.69
CA ARG A 454 -44.54 -29.15 -48.41
C ARG A 454 -44.23 -28.72 -46.96
N PRO A 455 -42.96 -28.90 -46.51
CA PRO A 455 -42.42 -28.45 -45.22
C PRO A 455 -42.52 -26.93 -44.95
N MET A 456 -42.86 -26.14 -45.99
CA MET A 456 -42.98 -24.69 -45.96
C MET A 456 -43.88 -24.12 -44.84
N LEU A 457 -44.98 -24.78 -44.48
CA LEU A 457 -45.87 -24.32 -43.39
C LEU A 457 -45.19 -24.40 -42.01
N ASN A 458 -44.37 -25.42 -41.79
CA ASN A 458 -43.59 -25.55 -40.56
C ASN A 458 -42.43 -24.55 -40.54
N ASP A 459 -41.82 -24.28 -41.70
CA ASP A 459 -40.75 -23.29 -41.81
C ASP A 459 -41.22 -21.85 -41.60
N LEU A 460 -42.42 -21.49 -42.09
CA LEU A 460 -43.04 -20.19 -41.81
C LEU A 460 -43.34 -20.02 -40.30
N ARG A 461 -43.88 -21.06 -39.65
CA ARG A 461 -44.12 -21.07 -38.19
C ARG A 461 -42.83 -20.95 -37.39
N MET A 462 -41.75 -21.60 -37.82
CA MET A 462 -40.44 -21.45 -37.19
C MET A 462 -39.82 -20.07 -37.40
N ALA A 463 -39.98 -19.46 -38.59
CA ALA A 463 -39.50 -18.09 -38.84
C ALA A 463 -40.22 -17.05 -37.96
N ILE A 464 -41.53 -17.21 -37.74
CA ILE A 464 -42.33 -16.38 -36.83
C ILE A 464 -41.82 -16.53 -35.38
N GLY A 465 -41.49 -17.76 -34.98
CA GLY A 465 -40.98 -18.09 -33.64
C GLY A 465 -39.50 -17.81 -33.41
N ASN A 466 -38.72 -17.44 -34.44
CA ASN A 466 -37.27 -17.24 -34.32
C ASN A 466 -36.96 -15.88 -33.64
N PRO A 467 -36.34 -15.84 -32.45
CA PRO A 467 -36.02 -14.59 -31.76
C PRO A 467 -35.10 -13.65 -32.57
N GLY A 468 -34.22 -14.19 -33.42
CA GLY A 468 -33.29 -13.41 -34.25
C GLY A 468 -33.84 -12.92 -35.61
N ALA A 469 -35.05 -13.33 -36.01
CA ALA A 469 -35.65 -12.86 -37.26
C ALA A 469 -36.16 -11.41 -37.14
N THR A 470 -35.95 -10.61 -38.19
CA THR A 470 -36.39 -9.20 -38.19
C THR A 470 -37.92 -9.08 -38.04
N PRO A 471 -38.43 -8.00 -37.43
CA PRO A 471 -39.87 -7.78 -37.31
C PRO A 471 -40.60 -7.81 -38.66
N ALA A 472 -39.95 -7.33 -39.72
CA ALA A 472 -40.46 -7.37 -41.09
C ALA A 472 -40.59 -8.81 -41.60
N LEU A 473 -39.55 -9.64 -41.42
CA LEU A 473 -39.57 -11.04 -41.83
C LEU A 473 -40.66 -11.84 -41.08
N LYS A 474 -40.82 -11.60 -39.77
CA LYS A 474 -41.88 -12.24 -38.96
C LYS A 474 -43.28 -11.84 -39.45
N ALA A 475 -43.49 -10.56 -39.72
CA ALA A 475 -44.75 -10.05 -40.22
C ALA A 475 -45.11 -10.63 -41.60
N SER A 476 -44.15 -10.66 -42.53
CA SER A 476 -44.34 -11.26 -43.85
C SER A 476 -44.54 -12.78 -43.78
N ALA A 477 -43.83 -13.48 -42.90
CA ALA A 477 -44.01 -14.92 -42.67
C ALA A 477 -45.41 -15.24 -42.12
N GLN A 478 -45.89 -14.45 -41.16
CA GLN A 478 -47.24 -14.59 -40.60
C GLN A 478 -48.32 -14.28 -41.65
N GLN A 479 -48.17 -13.21 -42.41
CA GLN A 479 -49.11 -12.84 -43.48
C GLN A 479 -49.17 -13.90 -44.59
N LEU A 480 -48.02 -14.47 -44.95
CA LEU A 480 -47.94 -15.56 -45.92
C LEU A 480 -48.59 -16.84 -45.36
N LEU A 481 -48.33 -17.19 -44.10
CA LEU A 481 -48.96 -18.32 -43.42
C LEU A 481 -50.49 -18.20 -43.36
N ASP A 482 -51.00 -17.01 -43.04
CA ASP A 482 -52.44 -16.71 -42.95
C ASP A 482 -53.15 -16.74 -44.31
N ARG A 483 -52.41 -16.56 -45.41
CA ARG A 483 -52.93 -16.65 -46.78
C ARG A 483 -52.93 -18.08 -47.32
N ILE A 484 -52.05 -18.95 -46.83
CA ILE A 484 -51.93 -20.36 -47.23
C ILE A 484 -52.78 -21.29 -46.35
N ALA A 485 -53.25 -20.82 -45.20
CA ALA A 485 -54.11 -21.60 -44.30
C ALA A 485 -55.38 -22.15 -44.99
N GLY A 486 -55.70 -23.40 -44.67
CA GLY A 486 -56.62 -24.29 -45.42
C GLY A 486 -57.93 -23.69 -45.97
N PRO A 487 -58.67 -22.83 -45.26
CA PRO A 487 -59.93 -22.26 -45.77
C PRO A 487 -59.75 -21.37 -47.01
N ARG A 488 -58.64 -20.61 -47.10
CA ARG A 488 -58.35 -19.70 -48.22
C ARG A 488 -57.73 -20.43 -49.40
N LEU A 489 -56.93 -21.47 -49.14
CA LEU A 489 -56.39 -22.35 -50.18
C LEU A 489 -57.50 -23.16 -50.85
N ALA A 490 -58.48 -23.64 -50.08
CA ALA A 490 -59.67 -24.32 -50.60
C ALA A 490 -60.57 -23.38 -51.41
N ALA A 491 -60.65 -22.09 -51.04
CA ALA A 491 -61.34 -21.08 -51.86
C ALA A 491 -60.60 -20.85 -53.19
N LEU A 492 -59.28 -20.66 -53.16
CA LEU A 492 -58.43 -20.56 -54.37
C LEU A 492 -58.62 -21.74 -55.33
N GLU A 493 -58.71 -22.96 -54.79
CA GLU A 493 -58.91 -24.21 -55.56
C GLU A 493 -60.32 -24.35 -56.15
N ASN A 494 -61.35 -23.85 -55.45
CA ASN A 494 -62.75 -24.05 -55.83
C ASN A 494 -63.33 -22.88 -56.66
N THR A 495 -62.92 -21.63 -56.41
CA THR A 495 -63.49 -20.43 -57.06
C THR A 495 -62.58 -19.79 -58.11
N ARG A 496 -61.36 -20.30 -58.33
CA ARG A 496 -60.38 -19.75 -59.29
C ARG A 496 -60.13 -18.25 -59.07
N ASP A 497 -60.01 -17.83 -57.81
CA ASP A 497 -59.81 -16.43 -57.43
C ASP A 497 -58.38 -15.95 -57.72
N TRP A 498 -58.18 -15.39 -58.91
CA TRP A 498 -56.89 -14.87 -59.36
C TRP A 498 -56.34 -13.72 -58.50
N SER A 499 -57.23 -12.90 -57.92
CA SER A 499 -56.81 -11.79 -57.07
C SER A 499 -56.10 -12.30 -55.81
N ALA A 500 -56.57 -13.42 -55.26
CA ALA A 500 -55.95 -14.09 -54.12
C ALA A 500 -54.60 -14.73 -54.47
N LEU A 501 -54.40 -15.19 -55.71
CA LEU A 501 -53.12 -15.75 -56.17
C LEU A 501 -52.04 -14.68 -56.32
N VAL A 502 -52.38 -13.53 -56.92
CA VAL A 502 -51.46 -12.37 -57.03
C VAL A 502 -51.09 -11.86 -55.63
N ALA A 503 -52.07 -11.79 -54.75
CA ALA A 503 -51.86 -11.39 -53.36
C ALA A 503 -50.93 -12.39 -52.62
N LEU A 504 -51.02 -13.69 -52.91
CA LEU A 504 -50.13 -14.71 -52.36
C LEU A 504 -48.69 -14.55 -52.88
N TYR A 505 -48.51 -14.30 -54.18
CA TYR A 505 -47.21 -14.05 -54.80
C TYR A 505 -46.49 -12.84 -54.20
N VAL A 506 -47.18 -11.70 -54.05
CA VAL A 506 -46.61 -10.47 -53.49
C VAL A 506 -46.08 -10.67 -52.06
N GLU A 507 -46.77 -11.47 -51.25
CA GLU A 507 -46.30 -11.77 -49.88
C GLU A 507 -45.16 -12.78 -49.85
N ALA A 508 -45.14 -13.73 -50.79
CA ALA A 508 -44.00 -14.65 -50.95
C ALA A 508 -42.72 -13.91 -51.38
N ASP A 509 -42.84 -12.94 -52.29
CA ASP A 509 -41.72 -12.11 -52.76
C ASP A 509 -41.15 -11.22 -51.64
N LYS A 510 -42.01 -10.57 -50.84
CA LYS A 510 -41.59 -9.82 -49.64
C LYS A 510 -40.86 -10.69 -48.61
N PHE A 511 -41.33 -11.92 -48.40
CA PHE A 511 -40.68 -12.88 -47.50
C PHE A 511 -39.27 -13.25 -48.00
N VAL A 512 -39.10 -13.49 -49.31
CA VAL A 512 -37.78 -13.75 -49.92
C VAL A 512 -36.83 -12.56 -49.78
N LEU A 513 -37.30 -11.34 -50.02
CA LEU A 513 -36.49 -10.12 -49.85
C LEU A 513 -36.04 -9.93 -48.39
N GLY A 514 -36.94 -10.12 -47.42
CA GLY A 514 -36.61 -10.06 -46.00
C GLY A 514 -35.59 -11.12 -45.58
N LEU A 515 -35.75 -12.35 -46.05
CA LEU A 515 -34.82 -13.46 -45.77
C LEU A 515 -33.44 -13.21 -46.39
N THR A 516 -33.40 -12.66 -47.61
CA THR A 516 -32.15 -12.33 -48.31
C THR A 516 -31.35 -11.27 -47.56
N LYS A 517 -32.04 -10.25 -47.03
CA LYS A 517 -31.43 -9.23 -46.19
C LYS A 517 -30.87 -9.80 -44.89
N ASP A 518 -31.60 -10.69 -44.22
CA ASP A 518 -31.15 -11.32 -42.98
C ASP A 518 -29.97 -12.28 -43.21
N ILE A 519 -29.94 -13.00 -44.34
CA ILE A 519 -28.79 -13.83 -44.75
C ILE A 519 -27.56 -12.95 -45.05
N GLN A 520 -27.74 -11.82 -45.74
CA GLN A 520 -26.64 -10.91 -46.03
C GLN A 520 -26.07 -10.27 -44.76
N ASN A 521 -26.92 -9.78 -43.86
CA ASN A 521 -26.49 -9.24 -42.57
C ASN A 521 -25.71 -10.26 -41.74
N TYR A 522 -26.10 -11.55 -41.79
CA TYR A 522 -25.36 -12.62 -41.14
C TYR A 522 -23.99 -12.86 -41.79
N LYS A 523 -23.92 -12.88 -43.13
CA LYS A 523 -22.64 -13.03 -43.86
C LYS A 523 -21.69 -11.87 -43.54
N ASP A 524 -22.21 -10.65 -43.47
CA ASP A 524 -21.44 -9.45 -43.14
C ASP A 524 -20.95 -9.48 -41.69
N PHE A 525 -21.80 -9.90 -40.74
CA PHE A 525 -21.39 -10.07 -39.33
C PHE A 525 -20.39 -11.20 -39.12
N ALA A 526 -20.57 -12.35 -39.79
CA ALA A 526 -19.62 -13.46 -39.73
C ALA A 526 -18.25 -13.05 -40.27
N GLY A 527 -18.21 -12.28 -41.36
CA GLY A 527 -16.98 -11.69 -41.88
C GLY A 527 -16.30 -10.74 -40.87
N ALA A 528 -17.06 -9.82 -40.27
CA ALA A 528 -16.53 -8.88 -39.28
C ALA A 528 -16.04 -9.58 -37.99
N ARG A 529 -16.72 -10.64 -37.56
CA ARG A 529 -16.33 -11.45 -36.40
C ARG A 529 -15.01 -12.20 -36.65
N ASP A 530 -14.86 -12.81 -37.83
CA ASP A 530 -13.62 -13.49 -38.22
C ASP A 530 -12.45 -12.51 -38.34
N GLU A 531 -12.70 -11.30 -38.85
CA GLU A 531 -11.70 -10.24 -38.95
C GLU A 531 -11.26 -9.75 -37.56
N ALA A 532 -12.20 -9.54 -36.64
CA ALA A 532 -11.90 -9.16 -35.25
C ALA A 532 -11.09 -10.24 -34.51
N ASP A 533 -11.45 -11.52 -34.65
CA ASP A 533 -10.70 -12.61 -34.02
C ASP A 533 -9.29 -12.76 -34.61
N ARG A 534 -9.14 -12.57 -35.94
CA ARG A 534 -7.82 -12.52 -36.59
C ARG A 534 -6.94 -11.37 -36.11
N MET A 535 -7.52 -10.25 -35.67
CA MET A 535 -6.76 -9.13 -35.08
C MET A 535 -6.29 -9.42 -33.65
N ILE A 536 -7.14 -10.05 -32.82
CA ILE A 536 -6.86 -10.27 -31.39
C ILE A 536 -5.95 -11.47 -31.14
N LYS A 537 -6.15 -12.58 -31.87
CA LYS A 537 -5.44 -13.84 -31.63
C LYS A 537 -3.90 -13.72 -31.71
N PRO A 538 -3.30 -13.02 -32.69
CA PRO A 538 -1.84 -12.82 -32.74
C PRO A 538 -1.31 -12.01 -31.55
N ARG A 539 -2.15 -11.22 -30.87
CA ARG A 539 -1.74 -10.47 -29.69
C ARG A 539 -1.79 -11.33 -28.43
N GLN A 540 -2.81 -12.16 -28.29
CA GLN A 540 -2.89 -13.17 -27.22
C GLN A 540 -1.73 -14.16 -27.29
N GLU A 541 -1.39 -14.65 -28.48
CA GLU A 541 -0.26 -15.56 -28.69
C GLU A 541 1.08 -14.91 -28.33
N ARG A 542 1.25 -13.61 -28.64
CA ARG A 542 2.43 -12.84 -28.22
C ARG A 542 2.52 -12.73 -26.69
N CYS A 543 1.42 -12.38 -25.99
CA CYS A 543 1.42 -12.32 -24.53
C CYS A 543 1.79 -13.67 -23.91
N ALA A 544 1.23 -14.77 -24.43
CA ALA A 544 1.56 -16.13 -23.97
C ALA A 544 3.05 -16.45 -24.16
N SER A 545 3.60 -16.12 -25.33
CA SER A 545 5.02 -16.34 -25.65
C SER A 545 5.94 -15.52 -24.73
N SER A 546 5.63 -14.25 -24.51
CA SER A 546 6.42 -13.38 -23.64
C SER A 546 6.36 -13.79 -22.16
N MET A 547 5.25 -14.40 -21.69
CA MET A 547 5.21 -15.00 -20.36
C MET A 547 6.15 -16.22 -20.23
N VAL A 548 6.28 -17.03 -21.28
CA VAL A 548 7.24 -18.15 -21.31
C VAL A 548 8.69 -17.64 -21.31
N GLU A 549 8.97 -16.53 -22.02
CA GLU A 549 10.28 -15.89 -21.99
C GLU A 549 10.62 -15.35 -20.60
N LEU A 550 9.66 -14.70 -19.93
CA LEU A 550 9.81 -14.24 -18.54
C LEU A 550 10.04 -15.42 -17.57
N GLU A 551 9.30 -16.52 -17.74
CA GLU A 551 9.49 -17.75 -16.96
C GLU A 551 10.92 -18.28 -17.08
N ARG A 552 11.45 -18.32 -18.31
CA ARG A 552 12.83 -18.71 -18.58
C ARG A 552 13.82 -17.73 -17.97
N ALA A 553 13.60 -16.43 -18.09
CA ALA A 553 14.50 -15.40 -17.56
C ALA A 553 14.63 -15.48 -16.03
N VAL A 554 13.52 -15.60 -15.31
CA VAL A 554 13.52 -15.74 -13.84
C VAL A 554 14.18 -17.06 -13.41
N THR A 555 13.90 -18.15 -14.13
CA THR A 555 14.51 -19.45 -13.85
C THR A 555 16.02 -19.43 -14.10
N GLN A 556 16.48 -18.81 -15.19
CA GLN A 556 17.90 -18.66 -15.53
C GLN A 556 18.65 -17.80 -14.51
N ALA A 557 18.00 -16.78 -13.97
CA ALA A 557 18.55 -15.99 -12.87
C ALA A 557 18.57 -16.74 -11.52
N GLY A 558 17.93 -17.92 -11.45
CA GLY A 558 17.91 -18.77 -10.26
C GLY A 558 16.87 -18.37 -9.22
N GLY A 559 15.77 -17.73 -9.63
CA GLY A 559 14.59 -17.46 -8.80
C GLY A 559 13.43 -18.39 -9.13
N ASP A 560 12.44 -18.43 -8.23
CA ASP A 560 11.14 -19.05 -8.48
C ASP A 560 10.32 -18.14 -9.42
N PRO A 561 9.88 -18.62 -10.60
CA PRO A 561 9.06 -17.85 -11.52
C PRO A 561 7.59 -17.69 -11.06
N ALA A 562 7.11 -18.50 -10.12
CA ALA A 562 5.70 -18.49 -9.70
C ALA A 562 5.21 -17.14 -9.12
N PRO A 563 5.95 -16.44 -8.23
CA PRO A 563 5.51 -15.15 -7.66
C PRO A 563 5.35 -14.05 -8.71
N VAL A 564 6.18 -14.06 -9.76
CA VAL A 564 6.17 -13.06 -10.84
C VAL A 564 5.11 -13.39 -11.88
N LEU A 565 4.97 -14.67 -12.26
CA LEU A 565 4.06 -15.09 -13.33
C LEU A 565 2.61 -15.24 -12.89
N LYS A 566 2.34 -15.62 -11.65
CA LYS A 566 0.97 -15.89 -11.17
C LYS A 566 0.00 -14.73 -11.40
N PRO A 567 0.32 -13.46 -11.06
CA PRO A 567 -0.60 -12.34 -11.33
C PRO A 567 -0.76 -12.07 -12.84
N LEU A 568 0.30 -12.27 -13.64
CA LEU A 568 0.26 -12.05 -15.10
C LEU A 568 -0.55 -13.13 -15.82
N LYS A 569 -0.38 -14.41 -15.46
CA LYS A 569 -1.16 -15.55 -15.98
C LYS A 569 -2.64 -15.40 -15.61
N ALA A 570 -2.96 -14.98 -14.39
CA ALA A 570 -4.34 -14.73 -13.98
C ALA A 570 -5.02 -13.65 -14.84
N ARG A 571 -4.32 -12.53 -15.12
CA ARG A 571 -4.86 -11.46 -15.99
C ARG A 571 -4.98 -11.91 -17.45
N TYR A 572 -4.04 -12.72 -17.94
CA TYR A 572 -4.13 -13.32 -19.27
C TYR A 572 -5.36 -14.22 -19.42
N ASP A 573 -5.58 -15.12 -18.45
CA ASP A 573 -6.71 -16.05 -18.47
C ASP A 573 -8.05 -15.31 -18.38
N GLU A 574 -8.12 -14.23 -17.59
CA GLU A 574 -9.28 -13.35 -17.50
C GLU A 574 -9.61 -12.75 -18.88
N LEU A 575 -8.63 -12.10 -19.53
CA LEU A 575 -8.83 -11.47 -20.85
C LEU A 575 -9.12 -12.50 -21.96
N ALA A 576 -8.49 -13.67 -21.91
CA ALA A 576 -8.74 -14.74 -22.87
C ALA A 576 -10.16 -15.31 -22.75
N ASN A 577 -10.66 -15.48 -21.52
CA ASN A 577 -12.02 -15.94 -21.27
C ASN A 577 -13.05 -14.85 -21.59
N GLU A 578 -12.74 -13.58 -21.30
CA GLU A 578 -13.58 -12.45 -21.66
C GLU A 578 -13.74 -12.35 -23.19
N TRP A 579 -12.65 -12.45 -23.96
CA TRP A 579 -12.71 -12.43 -25.43
C TRP A 579 -13.56 -13.57 -25.99
N LYS A 580 -13.40 -14.79 -25.46
CA LYS A 580 -14.27 -15.93 -25.81
C LYS A 580 -15.73 -15.66 -25.49
N GLY A 581 -16.00 -15.04 -24.34
CA GLY A 581 -17.34 -14.59 -23.95
C GLY A 581 -17.94 -13.60 -24.94
N ARG A 582 -17.21 -12.53 -25.28
CA ARG A 582 -17.63 -11.50 -26.25
C ARG A 582 -17.90 -12.10 -27.64
N LEU A 583 -17.00 -12.96 -28.13
CA LEU A 583 -17.20 -13.70 -29.38
C LEU A 583 -18.43 -14.60 -29.37
N ALA A 584 -18.82 -15.14 -28.21
CA ALA A 584 -19.96 -16.04 -28.07
C ALA A 584 -21.31 -15.31 -27.90
N SER A 585 -21.30 -14.05 -27.46
CA SER A 585 -22.53 -13.29 -27.14
C SER A 585 -22.83 -12.12 -28.07
N ALA A 586 -21.88 -11.67 -28.89
CA ALA A 586 -22.06 -10.52 -29.78
C ALA A 586 -23.15 -10.79 -30.84
N ALA A 587 -24.05 -9.80 -31.02
CA ALA A 587 -25.09 -9.83 -32.04
C ALA A 587 -24.72 -8.99 -33.28
N GLU A 588 -23.85 -7.99 -33.10
CA GLU A 588 -23.27 -7.18 -34.16
C GLU A 588 -21.79 -6.85 -33.90
N ALA A 589 -21.08 -6.32 -34.91
CA ALA A 589 -19.63 -6.13 -34.84
C ALA A 589 -19.19 -5.16 -33.73
N ALA A 590 -20.03 -4.17 -33.38
CA ALA A 590 -19.76 -3.22 -32.32
C ALA A 590 -19.71 -3.88 -30.92
N ASP A 591 -20.51 -4.93 -30.70
CA ASP A 591 -20.57 -5.66 -29.42
C ASP A 591 -19.28 -6.42 -29.09
N LEU A 592 -18.42 -6.65 -30.09
CA LEU A 592 -17.15 -7.36 -29.90
C LEU A 592 -16.15 -6.52 -29.10
N GLY A 593 -16.19 -5.19 -29.22
CA GLY A 593 -15.25 -4.28 -28.53
C GLY A 593 -13.77 -4.62 -28.80
N ALA A 594 -13.42 -4.95 -30.04
CA ALA A 594 -12.09 -5.44 -30.41
C ALA A 594 -10.96 -4.44 -30.07
N ASP A 595 -11.20 -3.13 -30.23
CA ASP A 595 -10.20 -2.11 -29.90
C ASP A 595 -9.88 -2.06 -28.40
N GLU A 596 -10.90 -2.19 -27.54
CA GLU A 596 -10.73 -2.26 -26.09
C GLU A 596 -9.92 -3.49 -25.68
N MET A 597 -10.27 -4.66 -26.25
CA MET A 597 -9.54 -5.90 -25.99
C MET A 597 -8.08 -5.81 -26.45
N MET A 598 -7.82 -5.15 -27.58
CA MET A 598 -6.45 -4.88 -28.03
C MET A 598 -5.68 -3.98 -27.07
N GLN A 599 -6.31 -2.93 -26.53
CA GLN A 599 -5.68 -2.05 -25.55
C GLN A 599 -5.33 -2.80 -24.26
N GLU A 600 -6.25 -3.61 -23.73
CA GLU A 600 -6.02 -4.43 -22.54
C GLU A 600 -4.88 -5.45 -22.72
N LEU A 601 -4.84 -6.13 -23.87
CA LEU A 601 -3.74 -7.04 -24.20
C LEU A 601 -2.41 -6.30 -24.40
N ASN A 602 -2.43 -5.05 -24.87
CA ASN A 602 -1.24 -4.20 -24.95
C ASN A 602 -0.71 -3.81 -23.57
N LEU A 603 -1.59 -3.48 -22.63
CA LEU A 603 -1.21 -3.19 -21.24
C LEU A 603 -0.61 -4.42 -20.55
N LEU A 604 -1.24 -5.59 -20.74
CA LEU A 604 -0.68 -6.85 -20.25
C LEU A 604 0.70 -7.13 -20.85
N MET A 605 0.87 -6.92 -22.15
CA MET A 605 2.18 -7.07 -22.81
C MET A 605 3.23 -6.12 -22.21
N GLN A 606 2.88 -4.85 -21.96
CA GLN A 606 3.80 -3.90 -21.32
C GLN A 606 4.20 -4.35 -19.92
N ALA A 607 3.26 -4.88 -19.13
CA ALA A 607 3.54 -5.43 -17.82
C ALA A 607 4.49 -6.64 -17.88
N ILE A 608 4.27 -7.56 -18.85
CA ILE A 608 5.15 -8.72 -19.06
C ILE A 608 6.56 -8.27 -19.48
N LEU A 609 6.67 -7.33 -20.42
CA LEU A 609 7.96 -6.81 -20.87
C LEU A 609 8.70 -6.04 -19.77
N SER A 610 7.97 -5.29 -18.93
CA SER A 610 8.55 -4.62 -17.77
C SER A 610 9.05 -5.62 -16.73
N ALA A 611 8.31 -6.70 -16.48
CA ALA A 611 8.76 -7.77 -15.59
C ALA A 611 9.95 -8.55 -16.16
N ASN A 612 10.05 -8.66 -17.49
CA ASN A 612 11.16 -9.33 -18.19
C ASN A 612 12.39 -8.41 -18.41
N TYR A 613 12.37 -7.20 -17.87
CA TYR A 613 13.52 -6.32 -17.90
C TYR A 613 14.60 -6.86 -16.96
N GLY A 614 15.83 -7.06 -17.46
CA GLY A 614 16.90 -7.77 -16.75
C GLY A 614 17.13 -7.30 -15.32
N LYS A 615 17.10 -5.98 -15.07
CA LYS A 615 17.25 -5.42 -13.73
C LYS A 615 16.11 -5.81 -12.78
N ASN A 616 14.87 -5.87 -13.27
CA ASN A 616 13.71 -6.25 -12.47
C ASN A 616 13.72 -7.76 -12.17
N VAL A 617 14.25 -8.58 -13.09
CA VAL A 617 14.47 -10.01 -12.85
C VAL A 617 15.55 -10.22 -11.78
N GLU A 618 16.66 -9.48 -11.86
CA GLU A 618 17.72 -9.50 -10.85
C GLU A 618 17.20 -9.05 -9.48
N GLU A 619 16.52 -7.90 -9.39
CA GLU A 619 15.92 -7.38 -8.15
C GLU A 619 14.88 -8.37 -7.54
N ALA A 620 14.05 -9.01 -8.38
CA ALA A 620 13.08 -10.00 -7.92
C ALA A 620 13.75 -11.27 -7.37
N VAL A 621 14.82 -11.75 -8.01
CA VAL A 621 15.58 -12.92 -7.57
C VAL A 621 16.36 -12.63 -6.30
N GLU A 622 16.98 -11.45 -6.20
CA GLU A 622 17.66 -10.99 -4.98
C GLU A 622 16.69 -10.90 -3.81
N GLY A 623 15.50 -10.30 -4.02
CA GLY A 623 14.46 -10.24 -3.00
C GLY A 623 13.95 -11.63 -2.57
N GLN A 624 13.90 -12.61 -3.47
CA GLN A 624 13.55 -13.99 -3.12
C GLN A 624 14.66 -14.68 -2.31
N ARG A 625 15.94 -14.45 -2.63
CA ARG A 625 17.07 -15.01 -1.87
C ARG A 625 17.15 -14.42 -0.47
N GLU A 626 16.91 -13.12 -0.33
CA GLU A 626 16.85 -12.43 0.96
C GLU A 626 15.69 -12.96 1.82
N ALA A 627 14.48 -13.07 1.25
CA ALA A 627 13.32 -13.62 1.94
C ALA A 627 13.51 -15.09 2.37
N ALA A 628 14.17 -15.91 1.55
CA ALA A 628 14.49 -17.29 1.91
C ALA A 628 15.51 -17.36 3.05
N GLY A 629 16.57 -16.54 3.02
CA GLY A 629 17.55 -16.44 4.09
C GLY A 629 16.93 -15.99 5.41
N GLN A 630 16.07 -14.97 5.36
CA GLN A 630 15.32 -14.48 6.52
C GLN A 630 14.38 -15.54 7.09
N ALA A 631 13.63 -16.27 6.26
CA ALA A 631 12.71 -17.30 6.74
C ALA A 631 13.42 -18.45 7.48
N VAL A 632 14.64 -18.81 7.05
CA VAL A 632 15.47 -19.81 7.74
C VAL A 632 15.95 -19.28 9.09
N PHE A 633 16.37 -18.02 9.15
CA PHE A 633 16.75 -17.33 10.39
C PHE A 633 15.58 -17.24 11.37
N ASP A 634 14.41 -16.76 10.92
CA ASP A 634 13.20 -16.62 11.75
C ASP A 634 12.75 -17.96 12.33
N LYS A 635 12.83 -19.04 11.54
CA LYS A 635 12.52 -20.39 12.02
C LYS A 635 13.49 -20.86 13.10
N ALA A 636 14.79 -20.59 12.93
CA ALA A 636 15.81 -20.93 13.93
C ALA A 636 15.66 -20.08 15.21
N LEU A 637 15.34 -18.79 15.06
CA LEU A 637 15.05 -17.88 16.14
C LEU A 637 13.83 -18.33 16.95
N LEU A 638 12.72 -18.63 16.29
CA LEU A 638 11.50 -19.14 16.96
C LEU A 638 11.76 -20.43 17.74
N ALA A 639 12.59 -21.34 17.20
CA ALA A 639 12.99 -22.54 17.91
C ALA A 639 13.83 -22.20 19.15
N LEU A 640 14.80 -21.29 19.04
CA LEU A 640 15.61 -20.85 20.17
C LEU A 640 14.79 -20.12 21.24
N GLU A 641 13.85 -19.25 20.83
CA GLU A 641 12.97 -18.53 21.74
C GLU A 641 12.05 -19.47 22.51
N ARG A 642 11.40 -20.41 21.81
CA ARG A 642 10.44 -21.35 22.39
C ARG A 642 11.11 -22.41 23.24
N ASP A 643 12.16 -23.04 22.72
CA ASP A 643 12.72 -24.25 23.32
C ASP A 643 13.93 -23.96 24.22
N GLY A 644 14.65 -22.85 23.99
CA GLY A 644 15.82 -22.45 24.78
C GLY A 644 15.53 -21.31 25.76
N LEU A 645 15.21 -20.12 25.25
CA LEU A 645 15.12 -18.91 26.08
C LEU A 645 13.90 -18.89 27.00
N ALA A 646 12.77 -19.44 26.60
CA ALA A 646 11.62 -19.59 27.50
C ALA A 646 11.96 -20.52 28.67
N ALA A 647 12.63 -21.63 28.40
CA ALA A 647 13.10 -22.55 29.44
C ALA A 647 14.14 -21.90 30.37
N LEU A 648 15.11 -21.18 29.80
CA LEU A 648 16.10 -20.44 30.59
C LEU A 648 15.47 -19.32 31.41
N ALA A 649 14.48 -18.59 30.89
CA ALA A 649 13.82 -17.50 31.60
C ALA A 649 13.05 -17.98 32.84
N LEU A 650 12.55 -19.21 32.83
CA LEU A 650 11.94 -19.83 34.01
C LEU A 650 12.96 -20.09 35.14
N LEU A 651 14.24 -20.23 34.78
CA LEU A 651 15.33 -20.57 35.71
C LEU A 651 16.20 -19.36 36.10
N SER A 652 16.48 -18.46 35.15
CA SER A 652 17.30 -17.24 35.31
C SER A 652 16.87 -16.16 34.30
N VAL A 653 16.14 -15.16 34.79
CA VAL A 653 15.64 -14.05 33.96
C VAL A 653 16.78 -13.18 33.42
N ALA A 654 17.82 -12.96 34.23
CA ALA A 654 18.97 -12.16 33.85
C ALA A 654 19.76 -12.81 32.70
N ALA A 655 20.06 -14.11 32.80
CA ALA A 655 20.77 -14.82 31.74
C ALA A 655 19.95 -14.86 30.44
N ALA A 656 18.64 -15.07 30.53
CA ALA A 656 17.76 -15.02 29.35
C ALA A 656 17.70 -13.62 28.72
N ALA A 657 17.79 -12.55 29.51
CA ALA A 657 17.83 -11.17 29.01
C ALA A 657 19.16 -10.86 28.30
N ASP A 658 20.29 -11.33 28.83
CA ASP A 658 21.60 -11.18 28.20
C ASP A 658 21.65 -11.88 26.84
N PHE A 659 21.15 -13.12 26.75
CA PHE A 659 21.06 -13.84 25.47
C PHE A 659 20.08 -13.17 24.48
N ARG A 660 18.98 -12.56 24.96
CA ARG A 660 18.10 -11.75 24.09
C ARG A 660 18.81 -10.51 23.55
N GLY A 661 19.67 -9.87 24.36
CA GLY A 661 20.52 -8.77 23.94
C GLY A 661 21.52 -9.19 22.85
N GLU A 662 22.15 -10.36 23.01
CA GLU A 662 23.06 -10.94 22.01
C GLU A 662 22.33 -11.30 20.70
N ILE A 663 21.10 -11.84 20.77
CA ILE A 663 20.27 -12.10 19.58
C ILE A 663 19.88 -10.80 18.87
N ALA A 664 19.51 -9.76 19.62
CA ALA A 664 19.17 -8.46 19.04
C ALA A 664 20.36 -7.86 18.28
N THR A 665 21.57 -7.93 18.85
CA THR A 665 22.80 -7.50 18.15
C THR A 665 23.09 -8.34 16.91
N LEU A 666 22.85 -9.65 16.95
CA LEU A 666 23.01 -10.55 15.80
C LEU A 666 22.00 -10.26 14.68
N SER A 667 20.82 -9.75 15.03
CA SER A 667 19.77 -9.36 14.08
C SER A 667 20.00 -7.99 13.43
N GLU A 668 20.73 -7.10 14.10
CA GLU A 668 21.02 -5.73 13.65
C GLU A 668 22.32 -5.62 12.81
N ASP A 669 23.12 -6.67 12.72
CA ASP A 669 24.41 -6.65 12.02
C ASP A 669 24.24 -6.60 10.48
N THR A 670 24.23 -5.39 9.92
CA THR A 670 23.92 -5.07 8.52
C THR A 670 25.16 -4.98 7.64
N GLY A 671 26.05 -5.97 7.73
CA GLY A 671 27.14 -6.14 6.78
C GLY A 671 26.61 -6.19 5.34
N ARG A 672 26.75 -5.08 4.59
CA ARG A 672 26.45 -5.03 3.15
C ARG A 672 27.56 -5.75 2.39
N GLU A 673 27.48 -7.07 2.34
CA GLU A 673 28.28 -7.88 1.42
C GLU A 673 27.60 -7.95 0.04
N THR A 674 28.40 -8.23 -0.98
CA THR A 674 27.99 -8.34 -2.39
C THR A 674 27.06 -9.52 -2.70
N ASP A 675 26.82 -10.42 -1.75
CA ASP A 675 25.85 -11.52 -1.86
C ASP A 675 24.84 -11.44 -0.69
N PRO A 676 23.54 -11.17 -0.95
CA PRO A 676 22.53 -11.06 0.11
C PRO A 676 22.27 -12.38 0.87
N ALA A 677 22.68 -13.54 0.36
CA ALA A 677 22.48 -14.83 1.02
C ALA A 677 23.55 -15.14 2.10
N GLN A 678 24.75 -14.60 1.96
CA GLN A 678 25.89 -14.89 2.84
C GLN A 678 25.72 -14.33 4.27
N PRO A 679 25.19 -13.09 4.47
CA PRO A 679 24.90 -12.56 5.80
C PRO A 679 23.88 -13.41 6.58
N TRP A 680 22.83 -13.91 5.91
CA TRP A 680 21.82 -14.74 6.56
C TRP A 680 22.37 -16.09 7.02
N ALA A 681 23.24 -16.72 6.23
CA ALA A 681 23.89 -17.97 6.63
C ALA A 681 24.80 -17.79 7.86
N GLN A 682 25.57 -16.70 7.92
CA GLN A 682 26.40 -16.38 9.07
C GLN A 682 25.56 -16.07 10.32
N ARG A 683 24.45 -15.34 10.17
CA ARG A 683 23.50 -15.08 11.26
C ARG A 683 22.85 -16.37 11.79
N VAL A 684 22.50 -17.32 10.91
CA VAL A 684 21.98 -18.65 11.33
C VAL A 684 23.05 -19.42 12.11
N LEU A 685 24.31 -19.40 11.69
CA LEU A 685 25.42 -20.02 12.43
C LEU A 685 25.63 -19.36 13.80
N GLY A 686 25.54 -18.03 13.88
CA GLY A 686 25.59 -17.30 15.15
C GLY A 686 24.45 -17.68 16.10
N LEU A 687 23.23 -17.82 15.57
CA LEU A 687 22.07 -18.33 16.33
C LEU A 687 22.28 -19.76 16.84
N GLN A 688 22.86 -20.65 16.04
CA GLN A 688 23.16 -22.03 16.46
C GLN A 688 24.21 -22.08 17.57
N ALA A 689 25.24 -21.23 17.51
CA ALA A 689 26.22 -21.11 18.58
C ALA A 689 25.59 -20.58 19.89
N LEU A 690 24.68 -19.61 19.78
CA LEU A 690 23.90 -19.12 20.92
C LEU A 690 23.02 -20.21 21.52
N ALA A 691 22.38 -21.04 20.68
CA ALA A 691 21.55 -22.15 21.16
C ALA A 691 22.35 -23.13 22.05
N GLY A 692 23.57 -23.51 21.65
CA GLY A 692 24.43 -24.36 22.47
C GLY A 692 24.82 -23.74 23.82
N ARG A 693 25.04 -22.42 23.85
CA ARG A 693 25.32 -21.68 25.09
C ARG A 693 24.09 -21.57 26.00
N VAL A 694 22.90 -21.37 25.44
CA VAL A 694 21.63 -21.36 26.19
C VAL A 694 21.38 -22.71 26.85
N THR A 695 21.62 -23.83 26.16
CA THR A 695 21.47 -25.17 26.76
C THR A 695 22.42 -25.38 27.94
N THR A 696 23.66 -24.89 27.84
CA THR A 696 24.64 -24.97 28.94
C THR A 696 24.20 -24.11 30.13
N ALA A 697 23.73 -22.90 29.87
CA ALA A 697 23.23 -21.98 30.90
C ALA A 697 22.00 -22.53 31.65
N ILE A 698 21.11 -23.28 30.96
CA ILE A 698 19.98 -23.96 31.60
C ILE A 698 20.48 -24.96 32.64
N ALA A 699 21.41 -25.85 32.26
CA ALA A 699 21.95 -26.87 33.16
C ALA A 699 22.67 -26.26 34.39
N GLU A 700 23.41 -25.17 34.18
CA GLU A 700 24.08 -24.44 35.27
C GLU A 700 23.07 -23.76 36.21
N ALA A 701 22.00 -23.17 35.67
CA ALA A 701 20.94 -22.53 36.45
C ALA A 701 20.15 -23.53 37.29
N GLU A 702 19.82 -24.72 36.75
CA GLU A 702 19.14 -25.79 37.49
C GLU A 702 20.00 -26.28 38.67
N LYS A 703 21.29 -26.52 38.43
CA LYS A 703 22.23 -26.94 39.47
C LYS A 703 22.35 -25.89 40.58
N THR A 704 22.51 -24.63 40.21
CA THR A 704 22.64 -23.51 41.16
C THR A 704 21.38 -23.34 42.00
N CYS A 705 20.19 -23.48 41.39
CA CYS A 705 18.92 -23.44 42.12
C CYS A 705 18.80 -24.59 43.13
N GLY A 706 19.15 -25.81 42.71
CA GLY A 706 19.12 -26.99 43.57
C GLY A 706 20.05 -26.89 44.78
N ASP A 707 21.26 -26.35 44.58
CA ASP A 707 22.23 -26.16 45.66
C ASP A 707 21.78 -25.05 46.64
N LEU A 708 21.27 -23.92 46.11
CA LEU A 708 20.74 -22.83 46.94
C LEU A 708 19.53 -23.27 47.77
N ASN A 709 18.56 -24.00 47.21
CA ASN A 709 17.38 -24.42 47.96
C ASN A 709 17.72 -25.34 49.15
N ARG A 710 18.71 -26.23 48.98
CA ARG A 710 19.20 -27.10 50.07
C ARG A 710 19.85 -26.27 51.19
N GLU A 711 20.70 -25.31 50.83
CA GLU A 711 21.34 -24.42 51.80
C GLU A 711 20.30 -23.58 52.57
N LEU A 712 19.27 -23.10 51.87
CA LEU A 712 18.24 -22.23 52.44
C LEU A 712 17.27 -22.94 53.36
N THR A 713 16.99 -24.23 53.11
CA THR A 713 16.17 -25.03 54.02
C THR A 713 16.84 -25.15 55.39
N GLY A 714 18.15 -25.43 55.42
CA GLY A 714 18.91 -25.47 56.68
C GLY A 714 18.98 -24.11 57.39
N LYS A 715 19.04 -23.00 56.63
CA LYS A 715 18.99 -21.64 57.21
C LYS A 715 17.61 -21.29 57.78
N ALA A 716 16.52 -21.72 57.14
CA ALA A 716 15.16 -21.47 57.62
C ALA A 716 14.87 -22.17 58.95
N GLU A 717 15.36 -23.40 59.12
CA GLU A 717 15.31 -24.13 60.40
C GLU A 717 16.05 -23.39 61.52
N ALA A 718 17.20 -22.80 61.20
CA ALA A 718 17.94 -21.98 62.17
C ALA A 718 17.15 -20.72 62.59
N VAL A 719 16.42 -20.07 61.68
CA VAL A 719 15.56 -18.91 62.02
C VAL A 719 14.38 -19.31 62.89
N GLU A 720 13.74 -20.45 62.62
CA GLU A 720 12.65 -20.97 63.44
C GLU A 720 13.09 -21.22 64.89
N LEU A 721 14.28 -21.78 65.08
CA LEU A 721 14.86 -21.98 66.41
C LEU A 721 15.09 -20.66 67.14
N VAL A 722 15.56 -19.62 66.45
CA VAL A 722 15.75 -18.27 67.02
C VAL A 722 14.41 -17.65 67.43
N LEU A 723 13.38 -17.70 66.57
CA LEU A 723 12.05 -17.17 66.88
C LEU A 723 11.39 -17.90 68.06
N ARG A 724 11.55 -19.23 68.13
CA ARG A 724 11.07 -20.03 69.27
C ARG A 724 11.76 -19.63 70.57
N ALA A 725 13.08 -19.43 70.54
CA ALA A 725 13.84 -18.95 71.68
C ALA A 725 13.41 -17.54 72.11
N ALA A 726 13.10 -16.64 71.15
CA ALA A 726 12.57 -15.30 71.43
C ALA A 726 11.24 -15.35 72.18
N LYS A 727 10.32 -16.19 71.71
CA LYS A 727 8.97 -16.38 72.26
C LYS A 727 9.02 -16.91 73.70
N GLU A 728 9.85 -17.91 73.96
CA GLU A 728 10.04 -18.45 75.31
C GLU A 728 10.71 -17.44 76.24
N LYS A 729 11.67 -16.65 75.75
CA LYS A 729 12.31 -15.59 76.55
C LYS A 729 11.33 -14.47 76.93
N LEU A 730 10.44 -14.06 76.03
CA LEU A 730 9.38 -13.09 76.31
C LEU A 730 8.33 -13.62 77.29
N LYS A 731 7.94 -14.90 77.19
CA LYS A 731 7.05 -15.56 78.17
C LYS A 731 7.66 -15.65 79.56
N SER A 732 8.95 -15.93 79.66
CA SER A 732 9.65 -16.12 80.95
C SER A 732 9.77 -14.86 81.80
N LYS A 733 9.55 -13.67 81.22
CA LYS A 733 9.77 -12.36 81.85
C LYS A 733 8.49 -11.67 82.35
N ASP A 734 7.42 -12.44 82.57
CA ASP A 734 6.07 -11.95 82.86
C ASP A 734 5.96 -11.04 84.12
N ILE A 735 6.07 -9.72 83.92
CA ILE A 735 5.51 -8.72 84.84
C ILE A 735 4.21 -8.22 84.21
N LEU A 736 3.10 -8.90 84.54
CA LEU A 736 1.72 -8.55 84.21
C LEU A 736 1.41 -8.36 82.72
N GLY A 737 1.46 -9.44 81.92
CA GLY A 737 0.55 -9.72 80.80
C GLY A 737 0.36 -8.71 79.66
N SER A 738 1.01 -7.55 79.68
CA SER A 738 0.77 -6.40 78.79
C SER A 738 1.86 -6.25 77.73
N VAL A 739 3.12 -6.55 78.06
CA VAL A 739 4.24 -6.43 77.11
C VAL A 739 4.24 -7.58 76.10
N ALA A 740 4.07 -8.82 76.55
CA ALA A 740 4.01 -9.97 75.66
C ALA A 740 2.85 -9.85 74.64
N LYS A 741 1.68 -9.35 75.07
CA LYS A 741 0.53 -9.09 74.20
C LYS A 741 0.76 -7.95 73.20
N ARG A 742 1.56 -6.92 73.55
CA ARG A 742 1.89 -5.80 72.64
C ARG A 742 2.78 -6.26 71.48
N TYR A 743 3.73 -7.17 71.72
CA TYR A 743 4.70 -7.66 70.73
C TYR A 743 4.27 -8.95 70.00
N GLU A 744 3.18 -9.59 70.45
CA GLU A 744 2.61 -10.80 69.82
C GLU A 744 2.27 -10.64 68.32
N PRO A 745 1.73 -9.49 67.84
CA PRO A 745 1.51 -9.28 66.40
C PRO A 745 2.80 -9.34 65.57
N MET A 746 3.92 -8.82 66.10
CA MET A 746 5.22 -8.81 65.43
C MET A 746 5.84 -10.21 65.34
N LEU A 747 5.76 -10.99 66.44
CA LEU A 747 6.18 -12.39 66.44
C LEU A 747 5.37 -13.22 65.45
N LYS A 748 4.05 -13.00 65.40
CA LYS A 748 3.17 -13.69 64.46
C LYS A 748 3.50 -13.32 63.01
N SER A 749 3.76 -12.04 62.72
CA SER A 749 4.19 -11.58 61.39
C SER A 749 5.48 -12.27 60.94
N LEU A 750 6.46 -12.43 61.84
CA LEU A 750 7.72 -13.12 61.52
C LEU A 750 7.54 -14.63 61.32
N GLU A 751 6.67 -15.26 62.11
CA GLU A 751 6.30 -16.67 61.94
C GLU A 751 5.57 -16.90 60.59
N ASP A 752 4.65 -15.99 60.22
CA ASP A 752 3.91 -16.03 58.95
C ASP A 752 4.84 -15.76 57.75
N GLU A 753 5.78 -14.80 57.86
CA GLU A 753 6.82 -14.55 56.85
C GLU A 753 7.75 -15.76 56.67
N LEU A 754 8.15 -16.43 57.76
CA LEU A 754 8.96 -17.64 57.69
C LEU A 754 8.20 -18.79 57.01
N ALA A 755 6.91 -18.95 57.33
CA ALA A 755 6.05 -19.95 56.71
C ALA A 755 5.86 -19.68 55.20
N GLY A 756 5.65 -18.43 54.81
CA GLY A 756 5.61 -18.01 53.41
C GLY A 756 6.93 -18.27 52.69
N LEU A 757 8.07 -17.92 53.31
CA LEU A 757 9.39 -18.17 52.73
C LEU A 757 9.67 -19.67 52.57
N ARG A 758 9.24 -20.53 53.50
CA ARG A 758 9.38 -22.00 53.39
C ARG A 758 8.69 -22.58 52.16
N GLU A 759 7.52 -22.08 51.81
CA GLU A 759 6.86 -22.50 50.55
C GLU A 759 7.63 -21.99 49.33
N LEU A 760 8.20 -20.79 49.40
CA LEU A 760 9.01 -20.21 48.34
C LEU A 760 10.39 -20.89 48.16
N LEU A 761 10.89 -21.63 49.17
CA LEU A 761 12.11 -22.43 49.08
C LEU A 761 12.00 -23.66 48.16
N LYS A 762 10.79 -24.00 47.70
CA LYS A 762 10.55 -25.03 46.67
C LYS A 762 10.65 -24.49 45.25
N THR A 763 11.11 -23.26 45.08
CA THR A 763 11.23 -22.60 43.77
C THR A 763 12.20 -23.35 42.84
N THR A 764 11.88 -23.45 41.56
CA THR A 764 12.78 -23.97 40.52
C THR A 764 13.62 -22.86 39.87
N ASN A 765 13.50 -21.62 40.35
CA ASN A 765 14.18 -20.46 39.78
C ASN A 765 15.36 -20.02 40.65
N ALA A 766 16.57 -19.96 40.06
CA ALA A 766 17.81 -19.63 40.77
C ALA A 766 17.84 -18.18 41.27
N THR A 767 17.27 -17.24 40.50
CA THR A 767 17.18 -15.84 40.91
C THR A 767 16.22 -15.66 42.08
N ALA A 768 15.08 -16.36 42.05
CA ALA A 768 14.13 -16.39 43.17
C ALA A 768 14.76 -17.05 44.40
N ALA A 769 15.51 -18.14 44.25
CA ALA A 769 16.25 -18.77 45.34
C ALA A 769 17.29 -17.80 45.96
N ALA A 770 18.05 -17.06 45.15
CA ALA A 770 18.98 -16.05 45.65
C ALA A 770 18.27 -14.87 46.34
N GLY A 771 17.09 -14.46 45.86
CA GLY A 771 16.22 -13.50 46.53
C GLY A 771 15.75 -14.00 47.90
N ASN A 772 15.27 -15.24 47.95
CA ASN A 772 14.83 -15.92 49.17
C ASN A 772 15.98 -16.03 50.18
N ALA A 773 17.22 -16.22 49.73
CA ALA A 773 18.42 -16.21 50.58
C ALA A 773 18.61 -14.90 51.33
N LYS A 774 18.45 -13.77 50.63
CA LYS A 774 18.55 -12.45 51.24
C LYS A 774 17.39 -12.20 52.22
N LEU A 775 16.18 -12.62 51.85
CA LEU A 775 15.00 -12.50 52.70
C LEU A 775 15.14 -13.32 53.99
N LEU A 776 15.63 -14.55 53.91
CA LEU A 776 15.93 -15.41 55.07
C LEU A 776 17.03 -14.85 55.96
N ALA A 777 18.11 -14.32 55.38
CA ALA A 777 19.18 -13.68 56.15
C ALA A 777 18.67 -12.42 56.88
N SER A 778 17.83 -11.63 56.23
CA SER A 778 17.16 -10.48 56.82
C SER A 778 16.24 -10.89 57.97
N LEU A 779 15.37 -11.89 57.73
CA LEU A 779 14.44 -12.41 58.73
C LEU A 779 15.19 -12.98 59.95
N LYS A 780 16.31 -13.67 59.73
CA LYS A 780 17.19 -14.14 60.81
C LYS A 780 17.70 -12.99 61.66
N LYS A 781 18.23 -11.94 61.03
CA LYS A 781 18.76 -10.76 61.72
C LYS A 781 17.65 -10.08 62.54
N ARG A 782 16.47 -9.92 61.97
CA ARG A 782 15.28 -9.34 62.63
C ARG A 782 14.84 -10.18 63.84
N ALA A 783 14.84 -11.50 63.71
CA ALA A 783 14.59 -12.43 64.83
C ALA A 783 15.66 -12.31 65.94
N ASP A 784 16.95 -12.27 65.57
CA ASP A 784 18.07 -12.11 66.49
C ASP A 784 18.00 -10.75 67.25
N ASP A 785 17.64 -9.67 66.55
CA ASP A 785 17.46 -8.33 67.14
C ASP A 785 16.29 -8.29 68.13
N LEU A 786 15.19 -9.01 67.85
CA LEU A 786 14.09 -9.16 68.80
C LEU A 786 14.47 -9.96 70.05
N VAL A 787 15.26 -11.02 69.90
CA VAL A 787 15.79 -11.77 71.05
C VAL A 787 16.66 -10.87 71.92
N ARG A 788 17.49 -10.01 71.31
CA ARG A 788 18.33 -9.03 72.03
C ARG A 788 17.48 -8.01 72.78
N LEU A 789 16.44 -7.49 72.15
CA LEU A 789 15.52 -6.53 72.79
C LEU A 789 14.74 -7.16 73.94
N ALA A 790 14.23 -8.39 73.75
CA ALA A 790 13.62 -9.17 74.82
C ALA A 790 14.59 -9.48 75.96
N ALA A 791 15.90 -9.60 75.68
CA ALA A 791 16.92 -9.91 76.68
C ALA A 791 17.28 -8.73 77.59
N ASN A 792 17.38 -7.52 77.05
CA ASN A 792 18.10 -6.44 77.71
C ASN A 792 17.31 -5.60 78.72
N ASN A 793 15.99 -5.77 78.87
CA ASN A 793 15.11 -5.06 79.84
C ASN A 793 15.13 -3.51 79.84
N ASP A 794 16.14 -2.84 79.29
CA ASP A 794 16.39 -1.40 79.46
C ASP A 794 16.10 -0.55 78.20
N VAL A 795 15.48 -1.11 77.14
CA VAL A 795 15.21 -0.37 75.88
C VAL A 795 13.77 -0.57 75.35
N LEU A 796 12.86 -1.05 76.19
CA LEU A 796 11.41 -0.88 76.00
C LEU A 796 11.02 0.24 76.98
N ASP A 797 10.68 1.49 76.67
CA ASP A 797 10.22 2.14 75.45
C ASP A 797 10.47 3.68 75.57
N ASN A 798 11.49 4.23 74.89
CA ASN A 798 11.43 5.66 74.52
C ASN A 798 10.66 5.86 73.20
N ARG A 799 10.01 4.82 72.67
CA ARG A 799 9.24 4.89 71.41
C ARG A 799 8.01 5.77 71.58
N GLU A 800 7.27 5.57 72.65
CA GLU A 800 6.14 6.43 73.04
C GLU A 800 6.62 7.88 73.19
N GLU A 801 7.72 8.09 73.93
CA GLU A 801 8.32 9.41 74.13
C GLU A 801 8.79 10.06 72.81
N ARG A 802 9.41 9.29 71.90
CA ARG A 802 9.87 9.78 70.60
C ARG A 802 8.72 10.12 69.66
N VAL A 803 7.70 9.27 69.58
CA VAL A 803 6.47 9.55 68.82
C VAL A 803 5.75 10.77 69.40
N GLU A 804 5.75 10.93 70.73
CA GLU A 804 5.22 12.12 71.39
C GLU A 804 6.04 13.38 71.06
N ASN A 805 7.38 13.28 71.04
CA ASN A 805 8.27 14.38 70.67
C ASN A 805 8.10 14.82 69.21
N VAL A 806 7.94 13.87 68.27
CA VAL A 806 7.58 14.14 66.88
C VAL A 806 6.21 14.83 66.79
N GLY A 807 5.23 14.37 67.58
CA GLY A 807 3.92 15.02 67.68
C GLY A 807 3.99 16.46 68.19
N LYS A 808 4.77 16.72 69.24
CA LYS A 808 5.00 18.08 69.76
C LYS A 808 5.66 19.00 68.72
N ARG A 809 6.56 18.47 67.90
CA ARG A 809 7.21 19.23 66.80
C ARG A 809 6.24 19.55 65.67
N LEU A 810 5.37 18.62 65.26
CA LEU A 810 4.29 18.91 64.31
C LEU A 810 3.34 19.99 64.86
N GLU A 811 2.96 19.90 66.13
CA GLU A 811 2.13 20.94 66.78
C GLU A 811 2.82 22.30 66.84
N ALA A 812 4.15 22.34 67.02
CA ALA A 812 4.91 23.59 66.95
C ALA A 812 4.84 24.22 65.55
N LEU A 813 5.01 23.43 64.49
CA LEU A 813 4.86 23.91 63.10
C LEU A 813 3.43 24.37 62.79
N ARG A 814 2.41 23.68 63.31
CA ARG A 814 1.01 24.13 63.22
C ARG A 814 0.80 25.50 63.85
N LYS A 815 1.36 25.74 65.04
CA LYS A 815 1.31 27.06 65.70
C LYS A 815 2.00 28.15 64.88
N GLU A 816 3.04 27.80 64.14
CA GLU A 816 3.76 28.70 63.21
C GLU A 816 3.03 28.88 61.86
N GLY A 817 1.93 28.16 61.62
CA GLY A 817 1.02 28.35 60.47
C GLY A 817 1.13 27.31 59.36
N LEU A 818 1.74 26.15 59.60
CA LEU A 818 1.81 25.03 58.64
C LEU A 818 0.41 24.59 58.18
N ASP A 819 -0.55 24.53 59.10
CA ASP A 819 -1.96 24.15 58.86
C ASP A 819 -2.67 25.07 57.83
N LYS A 820 -2.24 26.33 57.72
CA LYS A 820 -2.83 27.33 56.81
C LYS A 820 -2.02 27.51 55.54
N LEU A 821 -0.70 27.37 55.61
CA LEU A 821 0.21 27.66 54.49
C LEU A 821 0.64 26.41 53.72
N ALA A 822 0.51 25.22 54.29
CA ALA A 822 0.81 23.95 53.66
C ALA A 822 -0.12 22.84 54.22
N ALA A 823 -1.43 23.06 54.11
CA ALA A 823 -2.46 22.19 54.70
C ALA A 823 -2.37 20.72 54.25
N GLU A 824 -1.96 20.45 53.01
CA GLU A 824 -1.73 19.09 52.51
C GLU A 824 -0.53 18.42 53.17
N THR A 825 0.56 19.15 53.37
CA THR A 825 1.77 18.68 54.07
C THR A 825 1.44 18.39 55.54
N ASP A 826 0.66 19.26 56.19
CA ASP A 826 0.15 19.03 57.55
C ASP A 826 -0.74 17.80 57.66
N GLY A 827 -1.68 17.62 56.72
CA GLY A 827 -2.57 16.45 56.68
C GLY A 827 -1.80 15.15 56.53
N LYS A 828 -0.85 15.10 55.58
CA LYS A 828 0.01 13.92 55.36
C LYS A 828 0.85 13.57 56.59
N LEU A 829 1.48 14.56 57.23
CA LEU A 829 2.26 14.34 58.46
C LEU A 829 1.36 13.90 59.62
N GLY A 830 0.15 14.43 59.72
CA GLY A 830 -0.86 14.02 60.69
C GLY A 830 -1.27 12.55 60.51
N ASP A 831 -1.52 12.13 59.27
CA ASP A 831 -1.87 10.75 58.93
C ASP A 831 -0.70 9.78 59.17
N GLN A 832 0.52 10.15 58.77
CA GLN A 832 1.73 9.36 59.02
C GLN A 832 1.98 9.17 60.52
N LEU A 833 1.84 10.23 61.31
CA LEU A 833 2.00 10.15 62.76
C LEU A 833 0.88 9.32 63.42
N ALA A 834 -0.37 9.44 62.93
CA ALA A 834 -1.50 8.65 63.42
C ALA A 834 -1.33 7.16 63.10
N GLN A 835 -0.83 6.83 61.90
CA GLN A 835 -0.53 5.47 61.50
C GLN A 835 0.62 4.89 62.33
N LEU A 836 1.71 5.65 62.51
CA LEU A 836 2.84 5.24 63.34
C LEU A 836 2.40 4.98 64.80
N LYS A 837 1.54 5.82 65.37
CA LYS A 837 0.96 5.61 66.71
C LYS A 837 0.14 4.32 66.81
N ARG A 838 -0.57 3.95 65.74
CA ARG A 838 -1.40 2.73 65.70
C ARG A 838 -0.54 1.47 65.59
N ASP A 839 0.52 1.53 64.79
CA ASP A 839 1.32 0.36 64.41
C ASP A 839 2.61 0.18 65.22
N MET A 840 2.96 1.13 66.09
CA MET A 840 4.23 1.19 66.85
C MET A 840 4.67 -0.14 67.50
N PHE A 841 3.73 -0.93 68.01
CA PHE A 841 4.02 -2.22 68.65
C PHE A 841 4.00 -3.43 67.68
N GLY A 842 3.46 -3.25 66.48
CA GLY A 842 3.56 -4.20 65.38
C GLY A 842 4.81 -3.99 64.51
N LEU A 843 5.46 -2.81 64.61
CA LEU A 843 6.64 -2.44 63.82
C LEU A 843 7.96 -2.85 64.49
N GLU A 844 8.84 -3.40 63.67
CA GLU A 844 10.20 -3.74 64.07
C GLU A 844 11.01 -2.48 64.44
N PRO A 845 12.03 -2.60 65.31
CA PRO A 845 12.80 -1.45 65.81
C PRO A 845 13.47 -0.60 64.72
N GLN A 846 14.01 -1.24 63.68
CA GLN A 846 14.65 -0.55 62.56
C GLN A 846 13.59 0.20 61.74
N LEU A 847 12.48 -0.47 61.38
CA LEU A 847 11.36 0.15 60.66
C LEU A 847 10.70 1.29 61.46
N MET A 848 10.61 1.16 62.78
CA MET A 848 10.13 2.21 63.67
C MET A 848 11.07 3.42 63.65
N ASN A 849 12.39 3.19 63.66
CA ASN A 849 13.38 4.27 63.57
C ASN A 849 13.37 4.92 62.19
N GLU A 850 13.29 4.14 61.13
CA GLU A 850 13.18 4.64 59.76
C GLU A 850 11.91 5.45 59.58
N ALA A 851 10.75 4.98 60.06
CA ALA A 851 9.51 5.74 60.02
C ALA A 851 9.59 7.04 60.86
N LEU A 852 10.28 7.01 62.01
CA LEU A 852 10.54 8.22 62.80
C LEU A 852 11.49 9.18 62.07
N ASP A 853 12.55 8.68 61.46
CA ASP A 853 13.54 9.47 60.71
C ASP A 853 12.91 10.05 59.43
N GLU A 854 12.03 9.31 58.76
CA GLU A 854 11.24 9.77 57.62
C GLU A 854 10.26 10.86 58.01
N ILE A 855 9.54 10.69 59.13
CA ILE A 855 8.66 11.75 59.65
C ILE A 855 9.51 12.95 60.11
N ASP A 856 10.69 12.74 60.69
CA ASP A 856 11.59 13.81 61.08
C ASP A 856 12.15 14.58 59.88
N ALA A 857 12.51 13.89 58.81
CA ALA A 857 12.91 14.48 57.54
C ALA A 857 11.74 15.23 56.90
N ALA A 858 10.54 14.65 56.91
CA ALA A 858 9.33 15.28 56.41
C ALA A 858 8.93 16.50 57.26
N LEU A 859 9.15 16.49 58.57
CA LEU A 859 8.98 17.65 59.45
C LEU A 859 10.02 18.74 59.17
N ALA A 860 11.27 18.37 58.91
CA ALA A 860 12.31 19.32 58.51
C ALA A 860 12.01 19.94 57.14
N GLU A 861 11.49 19.15 56.21
CA GLU A 861 11.10 19.62 54.89
C GLU A 861 9.84 20.47 54.95
N ALA A 862 8.84 20.10 55.77
CA ALA A 862 7.67 20.91 56.05
C ALA A 862 8.05 22.25 56.70
N ARG A 863 9.08 22.27 57.57
CA ARG A 863 9.64 23.51 58.11
C ARG A 863 10.28 24.37 57.02
N LYS A 864 11.10 23.79 56.13
CA LYS A 864 11.67 24.54 54.98
C LYS A 864 10.59 25.06 54.04
N GLU A 865 9.56 24.25 53.78
CA GLU A 865 8.43 24.64 52.94
C GLU A 865 7.67 25.80 53.59
N LEU A 866 7.39 25.71 54.89
CA LEU A 866 6.76 26.79 55.66
C LEU A 866 7.61 28.06 55.65
N ASP A 867 8.90 27.96 55.95
CA ASP A 867 9.85 29.08 55.95
C ASP A 867 9.96 29.68 54.54
N GLY A 868 9.97 28.86 53.49
CA GLY A 868 9.96 29.28 52.09
C GLY A 868 8.69 30.04 51.71
N ARG A 869 7.51 29.54 52.11
CA ARG A 869 6.23 30.22 51.87
C ARG A 869 6.10 31.51 52.69
N LEU A 870 6.63 31.54 53.91
CA LEU A 870 6.71 32.76 54.74
C LEU A 870 7.65 33.80 54.12
N ALA A 871 8.83 33.39 53.64
CA ALA A 871 9.77 34.27 52.94
C ALA A 871 9.17 34.80 51.64
N GLN A 872 8.46 33.97 50.88
CA GLN A 872 7.72 34.38 49.69
C GLN A 872 6.65 35.43 50.01
N LYS A 873 5.85 35.23 51.07
CA LYS A 873 4.88 36.24 51.53
C LYS A 873 5.55 37.55 51.94
N ALA A 874 6.67 37.48 52.68
CA ALA A 874 7.43 38.66 53.06
C ALA A 874 7.97 39.41 51.81
N ARG A 875 8.45 38.66 50.81
CA ARG A 875 8.96 39.21 49.55
C ARG A 875 7.87 39.87 48.71
N VAL A 876 6.65 39.33 48.67
CA VAL A 876 5.49 39.98 48.01
C VAL A 876 5.24 41.35 48.62
N VAL A 877 5.22 41.43 49.96
CA VAL A 877 4.99 42.69 50.69
C VAL A 877 6.12 43.69 50.43
N GLU A 878 7.37 43.23 50.40
CA GLU A 878 8.53 44.05 50.07
C GLU A 878 8.45 44.61 48.64
N LEU A 879 8.19 43.76 47.65
CA LEU A 879 8.06 44.15 46.25
C LEU A 879 6.87 45.08 46.04
N GLU A 880 5.72 44.82 46.65
CA GLU A 880 4.57 45.72 46.58
C GLU A 880 4.92 47.11 47.14
N ARG A 881 5.60 47.14 48.29
CA ARG A 881 6.01 48.39 48.96
C ARG A 881 7.06 49.16 48.16
N ASP A 882 7.92 48.48 47.41
CA ASP A 882 8.91 49.11 46.51
C ASP A 882 8.27 49.59 45.19
N LEU A 883 7.45 48.75 44.56
CA LEU A 883 6.94 48.99 43.21
C LEU A 883 5.85 50.06 43.16
N ARG A 884 4.91 50.09 44.11
CA ARG A 884 3.82 51.09 44.09
C ARG A 884 4.34 52.54 44.09
N PRO A 885 5.29 52.94 44.95
CA PRO A 885 5.88 54.29 44.91
C PRO A 885 6.70 54.57 43.65
N ARG A 886 7.46 53.58 43.14
CA ARG A 886 8.27 53.72 41.92
C ARG A 886 7.40 53.92 40.69
N ILE A 887 6.33 53.12 40.56
CA ILE A 887 5.31 53.27 39.52
C ILE A 887 4.62 54.65 39.63
N ALA A 888 4.30 55.12 40.84
CA ALA A 888 3.75 56.47 41.05
C ALA A 888 4.68 57.60 40.55
N LYS A 889 6.00 57.46 40.70
CA LYS A 889 6.98 58.43 40.19
C LYS A 889 7.09 58.44 38.66
N LEU A 890 6.78 57.34 37.98
CA LEU A 890 6.76 57.28 36.52
C LEU A 890 5.67 58.18 35.91
N LYS A 891 4.55 58.41 36.63
CA LYS A 891 3.48 59.35 36.23
C LYS A 891 3.97 60.79 36.15
N THR A 892 4.89 61.19 37.05
CA THR A 892 5.52 62.53 37.04
C THR A 892 6.68 62.65 36.05
N GLY A 893 7.19 61.55 35.52
CA GLY A 893 8.33 61.49 34.59
C GLY A 893 7.97 61.59 33.09
N GLY A 894 6.69 61.81 32.74
CA GLY A 894 6.25 62.00 31.35
C GLY A 894 5.80 60.73 30.61
N MET A 895 5.63 59.60 31.31
CA MET A 895 5.05 58.38 30.70
C MET A 895 3.53 58.47 30.54
N ALA A 896 2.97 57.80 29.52
CA ALA A 896 1.55 57.83 29.21
C ALA A 896 0.69 57.26 30.36
N VAL A 897 -0.29 58.05 30.83
CA VAL A 897 -1.18 57.72 31.97
C VAL A 897 -1.82 56.32 31.88
N PRO A 898 -2.29 55.82 30.71
CA PRO A 898 -2.89 54.48 30.61
C PRO A 898 -1.93 53.33 30.94
N TYR A 899 -0.64 53.49 30.69
CA TYR A 899 0.38 52.47 30.99
C TYR A 899 0.67 52.38 32.49
N TYR A 900 0.70 53.54 33.16
CA TYR A 900 0.80 53.65 34.61
C TYR A 900 -0.37 52.95 35.34
N ASP A 901 -1.62 53.22 34.93
CA ASP A 901 -2.79 52.64 35.58
C ASP A 901 -2.83 51.11 35.39
N LYS A 902 -2.43 50.61 34.21
CA LYS A 902 -2.29 49.17 33.95
C LYS A 902 -1.21 48.52 34.82
N LEU A 903 -0.06 49.17 35.05
CA LEU A 903 0.99 48.64 35.92
C LEU A 903 0.52 48.53 37.38
N LEU A 904 -0.18 49.53 37.91
CA LEU A 904 -0.75 49.46 39.26
C LEU A 904 -1.85 48.40 39.39
N GLN A 905 -2.70 48.24 38.37
CA GLN A 905 -3.69 47.16 38.34
C GLN A 905 -3.03 45.79 38.33
N ARG A 906 -1.94 45.60 37.56
CA ARG A 906 -1.18 44.35 37.53
C ARG A 906 -0.50 44.05 38.86
N VAL A 907 0.09 45.05 39.53
CA VAL A 907 0.62 44.90 40.90
C VAL A 907 -0.50 44.53 41.87
N GLY A 908 -1.64 45.23 41.83
CA GLY A 908 -2.79 44.93 42.70
C GLY A 908 -3.34 43.52 42.47
N ALA A 909 -3.47 43.10 41.22
CA ALA A 909 -3.92 41.76 40.86
C ALA A 909 -2.94 40.68 41.34
N ALA A 910 -1.63 40.90 41.17
CA ALA A 910 -0.61 39.97 41.66
C ALA A 910 -0.62 39.86 43.20
N VAL A 911 -0.81 40.98 43.91
CA VAL A 911 -0.94 41.00 45.38
C VAL A 911 -2.21 40.29 45.86
N GLU A 912 -3.35 40.47 45.18
CA GLU A 912 -4.57 39.73 45.49
C GLU A 912 -4.41 38.23 45.21
N GLN A 913 -3.71 37.86 44.14
CA GLN A 913 -3.36 36.47 43.86
C GLN A 913 -2.46 35.88 44.95
N ALA A 914 -1.49 36.64 45.47
CA ALA A 914 -0.59 36.21 46.55
C ALA A 914 -1.30 35.90 47.88
N LYS A 915 -2.56 36.34 48.08
CA LYS A 915 -3.36 35.93 49.25
C LYS A 915 -3.76 34.45 49.19
N VAL A 916 -3.85 33.89 47.98
CA VAL A 916 -4.10 32.46 47.77
C VAL A 916 -2.76 31.75 47.69
N VAL A 917 -2.54 30.81 48.61
CA VAL A 917 -1.25 30.16 48.83
C VAL A 917 -0.69 29.52 47.55
N ASP A 918 -1.52 28.81 46.78
CA ASP A 918 -1.08 28.13 45.54
C ASP A 918 -0.72 29.09 44.40
N LYS A 919 -1.12 30.36 44.52
CA LYS A 919 -0.83 31.40 43.53
C LYS A 919 0.35 32.29 43.94
N LEU A 920 0.97 32.03 45.10
CA LEU A 920 2.02 32.86 45.69
C LEU A 920 3.29 32.95 44.83
N ALA A 921 3.75 31.82 44.27
CA ALA A 921 4.92 31.79 43.40
C ALA A 921 4.67 32.50 42.05
N GLY A 922 3.49 32.31 41.46
CA GLY A 922 3.07 33.01 40.24
C GLY A 922 2.95 34.51 40.45
N ALA A 923 2.39 34.92 41.59
CA ALA A 923 2.30 36.33 41.98
C ALA A 923 3.68 36.98 42.16
N LEU A 924 4.65 36.29 42.78
CA LEU A 924 6.02 36.78 42.90
C LEU A 924 6.71 36.97 41.56
N SER A 925 6.61 35.97 40.67
CA SER A 925 7.17 36.08 39.32
C SER A 925 6.54 37.24 38.55
N ALA A 926 5.24 37.48 38.71
CA ALA A 926 4.56 38.62 38.12
C ALA A 926 5.08 39.94 38.70
N LEU A 927 5.27 40.04 40.02
CA LEU A 927 5.79 41.23 40.68
C LEU A 927 7.25 41.53 40.33
N ASP A 928 8.13 40.52 40.27
CA ASP A 928 9.52 40.68 39.83
C ASP A 928 9.62 41.07 38.35
N GLY A 929 8.75 40.50 37.50
CA GLY A 929 8.61 40.90 36.10
C GLY A 929 8.20 42.37 35.97
N ILE A 930 7.20 42.80 36.76
CA ILE A 930 6.79 44.21 36.85
C ILE A 930 7.94 45.06 37.38
N GLY A 931 8.72 44.60 38.36
CA GLY A 931 9.87 45.34 38.89
C GLY A 931 10.99 45.55 37.89
N THR A 932 11.23 44.56 37.03
CA THR A 932 12.16 44.68 35.90
C THR A 932 11.64 45.69 34.88
N GLU A 933 10.34 45.65 34.58
CA GLU A 933 9.64 46.57 33.66
C GLU A 933 9.69 48.02 34.19
N VAL A 934 9.52 48.22 35.49
CA VAL A 934 9.62 49.52 36.18
C VAL A 934 11.07 50.03 36.20
N ALA A 935 12.04 49.19 36.54
CA ALA A 935 13.45 49.57 36.56
C ALA A 935 13.95 50.00 35.17
N GLN A 936 13.50 49.32 34.12
CA GLN A 936 13.83 49.67 32.73
C GLN A 936 13.16 50.99 32.29
N ALA A 937 11.94 51.26 32.76
CA ALA A 937 11.26 52.53 32.51
C ALA A 937 11.93 53.71 33.23
N GLU A 938 12.50 53.49 34.43
CA GLU A 938 13.20 54.52 35.20
C GLU A 938 14.57 54.91 34.61
N ALA A 939 15.25 54.02 33.88
CA ALA A 939 16.61 54.20 33.36
C ALA A 939 16.75 55.23 32.20
N ARG A 940 15.71 56.02 31.90
CA ARG A 940 15.69 57.10 30.88
C ARG A 940 16.26 56.70 29.51
N ASN A 941 15.63 55.72 28.88
CA ASN A 941 15.71 55.59 27.42
C ASN A 941 14.28 55.71 26.83
N PRO A 942 13.79 56.93 26.57
CA PRO A 942 12.43 57.14 26.06
C PRO A 942 12.20 56.42 24.72
N GLU A 943 13.24 56.18 23.93
CA GLU A 943 13.17 55.38 22.70
C GLU A 943 12.98 53.89 22.97
N ALA A 944 13.57 53.32 24.03
CA ALA A 944 13.34 51.93 24.41
C ALA A 944 11.93 51.72 24.99
N GLY A 945 11.41 52.70 25.74
CA GLY A 945 10.02 52.74 26.21
C GLY A 945 9.01 52.87 25.07
N LEU A 946 9.25 53.76 24.10
CA LEU A 946 8.43 53.89 22.88
C LEU A 946 8.54 52.68 21.94
N ALA A 947 9.74 52.09 21.80
CA ALA A 947 9.94 50.90 20.98
C ALA A 947 9.22 49.69 21.58
N ARG A 948 9.23 49.55 22.91
CA ARG A 948 8.50 48.48 23.59
C ARG A 948 7.01 48.75 23.69
N GLN A 949 6.58 50.01 23.84
CA GLN A 949 5.18 50.38 23.67
C GLN A 949 4.71 50.15 22.23
N LYS A 950 5.57 50.31 21.21
CA LYS A 950 5.27 49.92 19.84
C LYS A 950 5.21 48.40 19.67
N VAL A 951 6.09 47.63 20.30
CA VAL A 951 6.07 46.16 20.27
C VAL A 951 4.82 45.64 21.00
N GLN A 952 4.53 46.14 22.19
CA GLN A 952 3.37 45.76 22.98
C GLN A 952 2.06 46.27 22.37
N ASN A 953 2.04 47.47 21.78
CA ASN A 953 0.92 47.93 20.95
C ASN A 953 0.82 47.09 19.67
N SER A 954 1.92 46.59 19.10
CA SER A 954 1.89 45.71 17.93
C SER A 954 1.44 44.30 18.27
N GLU A 955 1.72 43.81 19.48
CA GLU A 955 1.23 42.55 20.03
C GLU A 955 -0.23 42.66 20.45
N GLU A 956 -0.64 43.73 21.12
CA GLU A 956 -2.05 44.05 21.39
C GLU A 956 -2.79 44.28 20.07
N HIS A 957 -2.19 44.94 19.07
CA HIS A 957 -2.77 45.11 17.75
C HIS A 957 -2.82 43.77 17.00
N ALA A 958 -1.81 42.91 17.10
CA ALA A 958 -1.80 41.57 16.51
C ALA A 958 -2.85 40.68 17.16
N GLN A 959 -2.98 40.66 18.48
CA GLN A 959 -4.06 39.94 19.17
C GLN A 959 -5.43 40.54 18.87
N THR A 960 -5.56 41.86 18.75
CA THR A 960 -6.80 42.51 18.33
C THR A 960 -7.14 42.19 16.88
N LEU A 961 -6.14 42.08 16.00
CA LEU A 961 -6.30 41.67 14.60
C LEU A 961 -6.70 40.19 14.52
N LEU A 962 -6.08 39.31 15.29
CA LEU A 962 -6.45 37.90 15.39
C LEU A 962 -7.87 37.76 15.97
N LYS A 963 -8.22 38.52 17.02
CA LYS A 963 -9.58 38.53 17.56
C LYS A 963 -10.60 39.04 16.53
N ARG A 964 -10.29 40.12 15.80
CA ARG A 964 -11.14 40.65 14.72
C ARG A 964 -11.25 39.69 13.54
N GLU A 965 -10.16 39.01 13.18
CA GLU A 965 -10.15 38.00 12.14
C GLU A 965 -10.96 36.77 12.57
N TYR A 966 -10.79 36.31 13.80
CA TYR A 966 -11.60 35.26 14.40
C TYR A 966 -13.08 35.64 14.39
N GLU A 967 -13.46 36.81 14.91
CA GLU A 967 -14.84 37.29 14.93
C GLU A 967 -15.40 37.46 13.51
N GLY A 968 -14.60 37.97 12.58
CA GLY A 968 -14.94 38.12 11.17
C GLY A 968 -15.16 36.79 10.46
N ARG A 969 -14.24 35.83 10.63
CA ARG A 969 -14.35 34.48 10.08
C ARG A 969 -15.49 33.71 10.73
N LEU A 970 -15.63 33.75 12.05
CA LEU A 970 -16.73 33.10 12.76
C LEU A 970 -18.08 33.64 12.26
N LYS A 971 -18.19 34.96 12.07
CA LYS A 971 -19.38 35.59 11.50
C LYS A 971 -19.63 35.11 10.08
N THR A 972 -18.63 35.15 9.19
CA THR A 972 -18.74 34.65 7.80
C THR A 972 -19.11 33.17 7.76
N ILE A 973 -18.53 32.36 8.64
CA ILE A 973 -18.80 30.93 8.70
C ILE A 973 -20.24 30.69 9.14
N LYS A 974 -20.69 31.32 10.22
CA LYS A 974 -22.07 31.18 10.70
C LYS A 974 -23.11 31.76 9.74
N SER A 975 -22.82 32.90 9.09
CA SER A 975 -23.79 33.61 8.26
C SER A 975 -23.83 33.18 6.80
N ARG A 976 -22.73 32.62 6.28
CA ARG A 976 -22.58 32.30 4.85
C ARG A 976 -22.10 30.89 4.58
N VAL A 977 -21.10 30.38 5.31
CA VAL A 977 -20.50 29.08 5.00
C VAL A 977 -21.38 27.92 5.49
N VAL A 978 -21.80 27.90 6.76
CA VAL A 978 -22.70 26.88 7.33
C VAL A 978 -24.05 26.82 6.60
N PRO A 979 -24.71 27.96 6.25
CA PRO A 979 -25.93 27.92 5.45
C PRO A 979 -25.75 27.24 4.09
N ARG A 980 -24.62 27.42 3.41
CA ARG A 980 -24.36 26.74 2.13
C ARG A 980 -24.20 25.23 2.29
N ALA A 981 -23.51 24.75 3.33
CA ALA A 981 -23.50 23.32 3.66
C ALA A 981 -24.91 22.80 3.98
N THR A 982 -25.70 23.59 4.71
CA THR A 982 -27.09 23.23 5.08
C THR A 982 -27.98 23.13 3.84
N GLU A 983 -27.83 24.04 2.89
CA GLU A 983 -28.54 24.06 1.62
C GLU A 983 -28.09 22.90 0.72
N ALA A 984 -26.78 22.67 0.58
CA ALA A 984 -26.23 21.54 -0.19
C ALA A 984 -26.71 20.18 0.35
N VAL A 985 -26.71 19.99 1.67
CA VAL A 985 -27.25 18.79 2.32
C VAL A 985 -28.77 18.68 2.13
N LYS A 986 -29.51 19.80 2.18
CA LYS A 986 -30.96 19.81 2.00
C LYS A 986 -31.37 19.51 0.55
N GLU A 987 -30.71 20.11 -0.43
CA GLU A 987 -30.99 19.93 -1.86
C GLU A 987 -30.65 18.52 -2.35
N ALA A 988 -29.55 17.94 -1.85
CA ALA A 988 -29.12 16.60 -2.23
C ALA A 988 -29.78 15.46 -1.42
N GLY A 989 -30.64 15.77 -0.44
CA GLY A 989 -31.17 14.76 0.49
C GLY A 989 -30.06 14.07 1.31
N GLY A 990 -29.05 14.84 1.68
CA GLY A 990 -27.81 14.45 2.34
C GLY A 990 -27.92 14.11 3.81
N ASP A 991 -26.83 13.63 4.41
CA ASP A 991 -26.80 13.28 5.83
C ASP A 991 -26.65 14.52 6.72
N ARG A 992 -27.70 14.84 7.50
CA ARG A 992 -27.66 15.89 8.53
C ARG A 992 -26.54 15.73 9.57
N GLY A 993 -26.02 14.51 9.78
CA GLY A 993 -24.90 14.27 10.71
C GLY A 993 -23.61 15.00 10.32
N GLN A 994 -23.44 15.35 9.04
CA GLN A 994 -22.33 16.19 8.58
C GLN A 994 -22.42 17.63 9.12
N LEU A 995 -23.63 18.14 9.37
CA LEU A 995 -23.83 19.47 9.95
C LEU A 995 -23.55 19.47 11.45
N ASP A 996 -23.83 18.37 12.15
CA ASP A 996 -23.52 18.21 13.57
C ASP A 996 -22.00 18.19 13.83
N GLU A 997 -21.23 17.63 12.90
CA GLU A 997 -19.76 17.66 12.92
C GLU A 997 -19.23 19.10 12.79
N VAL A 998 -19.75 19.85 11.81
CA VAL A 998 -19.43 21.28 11.61
C VAL A 998 -19.78 22.10 12.86
N GLU A 999 -20.91 21.81 13.52
CA GLU A 999 -21.30 22.48 14.76
C GLU A 999 -20.35 22.17 15.93
N ARG A 1000 -19.87 20.93 16.06
CA ARG A 1000 -18.86 20.56 17.07
C ARG A 1000 -17.54 21.27 16.83
N MET A 1001 -17.09 21.37 15.58
CA MET A 1001 -15.86 22.10 15.24
C MET A 1001 -15.97 23.59 15.57
N LEU A 1002 -17.15 24.19 15.34
CA LEU A 1002 -17.42 25.57 15.76
C LEU A 1002 -17.37 25.73 17.29
N LYS A 1003 -17.93 24.78 18.06
CA LYS A 1003 -17.86 24.80 19.53
C LYS A 1003 -16.42 24.69 20.02
N LEU A 1004 -15.57 23.90 19.37
CA LEU A 1004 -14.14 23.81 19.70
C LEU A 1004 -13.40 25.11 19.41
N ALA A 1005 -13.70 25.78 18.29
CA ALA A 1005 -13.14 27.09 17.98
C ALA A 1005 -13.55 28.15 19.01
N VAL A 1006 -14.82 28.15 19.43
CA VAL A 1006 -15.33 29.04 20.49
C VAL A 1006 -14.62 28.77 21.81
N LYS A 1007 -14.49 27.50 22.22
CA LYS A 1007 -13.82 27.13 23.47
C LYS A 1007 -12.33 27.52 23.49
N ALA A 1008 -11.65 27.42 22.35
CA ALA A 1008 -10.28 27.90 22.21
C ALA A 1008 -10.20 29.43 22.37
N ALA A 1009 -11.12 30.18 21.76
CA ALA A 1009 -11.21 31.62 21.90
C ALA A 1009 -11.61 32.08 23.32
N GLU A 1010 -12.44 31.32 24.03
CA GLU A 1010 -12.77 31.56 25.45
C GLU A 1010 -11.56 31.41 26.38
N SER A 1011 -10.53 30.70 25.93
CA SER A 1011 -9.25 30.55 26.62
C SER A 1011 -8.18 31.53 26.09
N ASP A 1012 -8.59 32.59 25.38
CA ASP A 1012 -7.74 33.60 24.71
C ASP A 1012 -6.74 33.05 23.66
N ASP A 1013 -6.94 31.82 23.17
CA ASP A 1013 -6.13 31.21 22.10
C ASP A 1013 -6.76 31.44 20.71
N PHE A 1014 -6.71 32.68 20.24
CA PHE A 1014 -7.32 33.10 18.98
C PHE A 1014 -6.67 32.49 17.74
N GLU A 1015 -5.38 32.15 17.80
CA GLU A 1015 -4.68 31.52 16.68
C GLU A 1015 -5.18 30.09 16.46
N ARG A 1016 -5.28 29.29 17.53
CA ARG A 1016 -5.89 27.96 17.47
C ARG A 1016 -7.37 28.02 17.09
N ALA A 1017 -8.09 29.04 17.56
CA ALA A 1017 -9.49 29.27 17.18
C ALA A 1017 -9.61 29.52 15.66
N ILE A 1018 -8.78 30.39 15.08
CA ILE A 1018 -8.75 30.66 13.63
C ILE A 1018 -8.39 29.40 12.84
N GLN A 1019 -7.36 28.64 13.25
CA GLN A 1019 -7.01 27.39 12.57
C GLN A 1019 -8.17 26.38 12.58
N THR A 1020 -8.91 26.32 13.68
CA THR A 1020 -10.10 25.45 13.80
C THR A 1020 -11.24 25.93 12.90
N LEU A 1021 -11.42 27.25 12.76
CA LEU A 1021 -12.37 27.84 11.80
C LEU A 1021 -11.99 27.56 10.35
N VAL A 1022 -10.70 27.64 9.98
CA VAL A 1022 -10.22 27.27 8.62
C VAL A 1022 -10.51 25.81 8.32
N ARG A 1023 -10.27 24.90 9.28
CA ARG A 1023 -10.62 23.49 9.13
C ARG A 1023 -12.13 23.30 8.96
N THR A 1024 -12.93 24.10 9.64
CA THR A 1024 -14.39 24.09 9.51
C THR A 1024 -14.84 24.55 8.11
N GLU A 1025 -14.22 25.60 7.55
CA GLU A 1025 -14.47 26.07 6.17
C GLU A 1025 -14.14 24.98 5.14
N ASN A 1026 -12.99 24.33 5.28
CA ASN A 1026 -12.59 23.22 4.41
C ASN A 1026 -13.57 22.05 4.51
N ARG A 1027 -14.00 21.71 5.73
CA ARG A 1027 -14.99 20.64 5.93
C ARG A 1027 -16.33 20.96 5.29
N VAL A 1028 -16.78 22.22 5.34
CA VAL A 1028 -17.97 22.66 4.63
C VAL A 1028 -17.79 22.56 3.11
N ALA A 1029 -16.63 22.97 2.57
CA ALA A 1029 -16.35 22.82 1.14
C ALA A 1029 -16.35 21.34 0.68
N GLU A 1030 -15.93 20.40 1.55
CA GLU A 1030 -16.06 18.96 1.30
C GLU A 1030 -17.52 18.50 1.30
N ILE A 1031 -18.34 18.99 2.23
CA ILE A 1031 -19.78 18.71 2.29
C ILE A 1031 -20.48 19.23 1.03
N GLU A 1032 -20.10 20.40 0.52
CA GLU A 1032 -20.66 20.92 -0.74
C GLU A 1032 -20.30 20.05 -1.95
N LYS A 1033 -19.09 19.48 -1.98
CA LYS A 1033 -18.65 18.57 -3.06
C LYS A 1033 -19.27 17.17 -2.94
N ASN A 1034 -19.54 16.71 -1.72
CA ASN A 1034 -20.19 15.44 -1.45
C ASN A 1034 -21.25 15.58 -0.34
N PRO A 1035 -22.42 16.15 -0.67
CA PRO A 1035 -23.48 16.40 0.31
C PRO A 1035 -24.17 15.10 0.76
N ALA A 1036 -23.87 13.98 0.10
CA ALA A 1036 -24.37 12.65 0.42
C ALA A 1036 -23.71 11.99 1.64
N GLY A 1037 -22.55 12.46 2.10
CA GLY A 1037 -21.83 11.89 3.26
C GLY A 1037 -20.52 11.16 2.93
N THR A 1038 -19.50 11.33 3.79
CA THR A 1038 -18.28 10.47 3.90
C THR A 1038 -18.10 9.85 5.28
N ALA A 1039 -19.07 9.95 6.20
CA ALA A 1039 -18.99 9.34 7.53
C ALA A 1039 -19.30 7.83 7.48
N LEU A 1040 -18.52 7.08 6.71
CA LEU A 1040 -18.61 5.62 6.63
C LEU A 1040 -17.97 5.04 7.90
N GLY A 1041 -18.75 4.43 8.79
CA GLY A 1041 -18.17 3.62 9.87
C GLY A 1041 -18.92 3.57 11.20
N ASP A 1042 -19.84 4.48 11.47
CA ASP A 1042 -20.53 4.50 12.77
C ASP A 1042 -21.70 3.50 12.79
N ARG A 1043 -21.67 2.55 13.74
CA ARG A 1043 -22.74 1.59 13.98
C ARG A 1043 -24.03 2.25 14.49
N ASN A 1044 -23.91 3.39 15.18
CA ASN A 1044 -25.06 4.14 15.71
C ASN A 1044 -25.83 4.85 14.60
N ALA A 1045 -25.26 4.96 13.40
CA ALA A 1045 -25.91 5.54 12.22
C ALA A 1045 -26.79 4.52 11.44
N LEU A 1046 -26.68 3.21 11.73
CA LEU A 1046 -27.43 2.16 11.04
C LEU A 1046 -28.97 2.38 11.05
N PRO A 1047 -29.61 2.77 12.18
CA PRO A 1047 -31.06 3.01 12.19
C PRO A 1047 -31.50 4.15 11.25
N LYS A 1048 -30.71 5.24 11.19
CA LYS A 1048 -31.01 6.40 10.34
C LYS A 1048 -30.86 6.09 8.84
N HIS A 1049 -29.85 5.30 8.48
CA HIS A 1049 -29.67 4.86 7.09
C HIS A 1049 -30.73 3.83 6.67
N LEU A 1050 -31.21 3.01 7.61
CA LEU A 1050 -32.36 2.14 7.39
C LEU A 1050 -33.65 2.95 7.11
N GLU A 1051 -33.88 4.04 7.84
CA GLU A 1051 -35.00 4.95 7.56
C GLU A 1051 -34.90 5.60 6.17
N THR A 1052 -33.71 6.01 5.77
CA THR A 1052 -33.47 6.60 4.44
C THR A 1052 -33.76 5.58 3.33
N PHE A 1053 -33.29 4.35 3.48
CA PHE A 1053 -33.60 3.25 2.57
C PHE A 1053 -35.11 2.97 2.49
N ARG A 1054 -35.78 2.88 3.65
CA ARG A 1054 -37.25 2.69 3.72
C ARG A 1054 -37.99 3.79 2.95
N GLY A 1055 -37.60 5.05 3.15
CA GLY A 1055 -38.21 6.19 2.45
C GLY A 1055 -38.07 6.08 0.94
N GLN A 1056 -36.86 5.87 0.44
CA GLN A 1056 -36.59 5.76 -1.00
C GLN A 1056 -37.26 4.54 -1.62
N MET A 1057 -37.30 3.41 -0.91
CA MET A 1057 -37.97 2.19 -1.37
C MET A 1057 -39.49 2.38 -1.43
N ASN A 1058 -40.09 3.08 -0.48
CA ASN A 1058 -41.52 3.42 -0.51
C ASN A 1058 -41.85 4.32 -1.70
N THR A 1059 -41.04 5.37 -1.95
CA THR A 1059 -41.22 6.24 -3.11
C THR A 1059 -41.10 5.48 -4.43
N LEU A 1060 -40.15 4.55 -4.54
CA LEU A 1060 -40.01 3.69 -5.72
C LEU A 1060 -41.27 2.82 -5.91
N ARG A 1061 -41.80 2.23 -4.84
CA ARG A 1061 -43.04 1.44 -4.91
C ARG A 1061 -44.22 2.33 -5.33
N GLU A 1062 -44.39 3.51 -4.75
CA GLU A 1062 -45.49 4.41 -5.12
C GLU A 1062 -45.45 4.75 -6.62
N ARG A 1063 -44.28 5.17 -7.12
CA ARG A 1063 -44.09 5.47 -8.55
C ARG A 1063 -44.28 4.28 -9.48
N LEU A 1064 -43.88 3.08 -9.05
CA LEU A 1064 -44.19 1.85 -9.78
C LEU A 1064 -45.71 1.63 -9.90
N GLY A 1065 -46.49 1.98 -8.87
CA GLY A 1065 -47.96 1.90 -8.91
C GLY A 1065 -48.61 2.93 -9.84
N GLU A 1066 -48.02 4.12 -9.93
CA GLU A 1066 -48.50 5.18 -10.83
C GLU A 1066 -48.21 4.86 -12.31
N PHE A 1067 -47.17 4.08 -12.59
CA PHE A 1067 -46.76 3.73 -13.94
C PHE A 1067 -47.89 3.07 -14.76
N ALA A 1068 -48.62 2.11 -14.18
CA ALA A 1068 -49.68 1.40 -14.89
C ALA A 1068 -50.83 2.33 -15.32
N ALA A 1069 -51.19 3.29 -14.47
CA ALA A 1069 -52.18 4.31 -14.79
C ALA A 1069 -51.69 5.28 -15.88
N ALA A 1070 -50.44 5.76 -15.76
CA ALA A 1070 -49.82 6.65 -16.74
C ALA A 1070 -49.66 5.99 -18.13
N ALA A 1071 -49.26 4.72 -18.16
CA ALA A 1071 -49.11 3.94 -19.38
C ALA A 1071 -50.45 3.62 -20.03
N ALA A 1072 -51.47 3.25 -19.24
CA ALA A 1072 -52.82 3.03 -19.76
C ALA A 1072 -53.44 4.31 -20.37
N GLY A 1073 -53.13 5.48 -19.81
CA GLY A 1073 -53.55 6.78 -20.36
C GLY A 1073 -53.02 7.07 -21.77
N LYS A 1074 -51.96 6.39 -22.22
CA LYS A 1074 -51.40 6.50 -23.58
C LYS A 1074 -52.02 5.52 -24.58
N VAL A 1075 -52.94 4.66 -24.15
CA VAL A 1075 -53.60 3.64 -24.97
C VAL A 1075 -55.03 4.08 -25.33
N PRO A 1076 -55.54 3.75 -26.54
CA PRO A 1076 -56.92 4.00 -26.91
C PRO A 1076 -57.93 3.44 -25.89
N GLU A 1077 -59.03 4.17 -25.69
CA GLU A 1077 -60.01 3.94 -24.62
C GLU A 1077 -60.57 2.52 -24.59
N ALA A 1078 -60.82 1.92 -25.76
CA ALA A 1078 -61.31 0.55 -25.92
C ALA A 1078 -60.37 -0.54 -25.35
N ARG A 1079 -59.09 -0.25 -25.11
CA ARG A 1079 -58.09 -1.21 -24.57
C ARG A 1079 -57.46 -0.76 -23.25
N ARG A 1080 -57.81 0.43 -22.76
CA ARG A 1080 -57.19 1.06 -21.59
C ARG A 1080 -57.26 0.18 -20.34
N GLU A 1081 -58.43 -0.37 -20.05
CA GLU A 1081 -58.66 -1.19 -18.86
C GLU A 1081 -57.93 -2.55 -18.91
N ALA A 1082 -57.89 -3.18 -20.09
CA ALA A 1082 -57.19 -4.45 -20.28
C ALA A 1082 -55.67 -4.30 -20.13
N VAL A 1083 -55.08 -3.22 -20.68
CA VAL A 1083 -53.65 -2.92 -20.54
C VAL A 1083 -53.31 -2.53 -19.11
N ARG A 1084 -54.16 -1.71 -18.47
CA ARG A 1084 -53.98 -1.32 -17.06
C ARG A 1084 -53.90 -2.53 -16.15
N LYS A 1085 -54.84 -3.48 -16.27
CA LYS A 1085 -54.87 -4.69 -15.45
C LYS A 1085 -53.62 -5.56 -15.60
N LEU A 1086 -53.13 -5.75 -16.84
CA LEU A 1086 -51.90 -6.51 -17.10
C LEU A 1086 -50.65 -5.83 -16.53
N LEU A 1087 -50.58 -4.49 -16.63
CA LEU A 1087 -49.47 -3.71 -16.08
C LEU A 1087 -49.52 -3.67 -14.56
N ASP A 1088 -50.70 -3.51 -13.96
CA ASP A 1088 -50.90 -3.57 -12.52
C ASP A 1088 -50.46 -4.93 -11.96
N ASP A 1089 -50.81 -6.05 -12.61
CA ASP A 1089 -50.36 -7.39 -12.21
C ASP A 1089 -48.84 -7.56 -12.30
N ALA A 1090 -48.20 -7.03 -13.36
CA ALA A 1090 -46.75 -7.09 -13.53
C ALA A 1090 -46.00 -6.21 -12.51
N VAL A 1091 -46.52 -5.00 -12.26
CA VAL A 1091 -46.02 -4.07 -11.24
C VAL A 1091 -46.19 -4.64 -9.85
N LEU A 1092 -47.32 -5.27 -9.54
CA LEU A 1092 -47.60 -5.86 -8.24
C LEU A 1092 -46.58 -6.96 -7.89
N LYS A 1093 -46.24 -7.83 -8.84
CA LYS A 1093 -45.20 -8.87 -8.67
C LYS A 1093 -43.84 -8.26 -8.30
N VAL A 1094 -43.48 -7.13 -8.90
CA VAL A 1094 -42.23 -6.41 -8.58
C VAL A 1094 -42.32 -5.73 -7.22
N LYS A 1095 -43.45 -5.08 -6.90
CA LYS A 1095 -43.70 -4.39 -5.63
C LYS A 1095 -43.64 -5.28 -4.40
N VAL A 1096 -44.01 -6.56 -4.54
CA VAL A 1096 -43.94 -7.55 -3.46
C VAL A 1096 -42.49 -7.87 -3.10
N GLN A 1097 -41.61 -7.92 -4.09
CA GLN A 1097 -40.18 -8.21 -3.90
C GLN A 1097 -39.39 -6.99 -3.37
N LEU A 1098 -39.84 -5.77 -3.70
CA LEU A 1098 -39.26 -4.51 -3.19
C LEU A 1098 -39.79 -4.21 -1.78
N ASN A 1099 -39.32 -4.94 -0.77
CA ASN A 1099 -39.76 -4.76 0.61
C ASN A 1099 -38.95 -3.65 1.34
N PRO A 1100 -39.59 -2.55 1.78
CA PRO A 1100 -38.91 -1.48 2.53
C PRO A 1100 -38.40 -1.96 3.91
N ARG A 1101 -39.00 -3.01 4.48
CA ARG A 1101 -38.66 -3.56 5.80
C ARG A 1101 -37.64 -4.70 5.75
N LEU A 1102 -36.97 -4.90 4.62
CA LEU A 1102 -36.07 -6.04 4.40
C LEU A 1102 -34.98 -6.17 5.47
N PHE A 1103 -34.46 -5.05 5.99
CA PHE A 1103 -33.33 -5.05 6.92
C PHE A 1103 -33.73 -4.89 8.40
N ASP A 1104 -35.03 -4.77 8.71
CA ASP A 1104 -35.55 -4.45 10.04
C ASP A 1104 -35.12 -5.47 11.10
N LEU A 1105 -35.15 -6.75 10.73
CA LEU A 1105 -34.80 -7.87 11.60
C LEU A 1105 -33.30 -7.97 11.89
N TYR A 1106 -32.46 -7.33 11.07
CA TYR A 1106 -31.00 -7.45 11.18
C TYR A 1106 -30.39 -6.23 11.89
N VAL A 1107 -30.86 -5.03 11.56
CA VAL A 1107 -30.27 -3.78 12.07
C VAL A 1107 -30.45 -3.64 13.58
N GLY A 1108 -31.61 -4.02 14.13
CA GLY A 1108 -31.86 -3.98 15.58
C GLY A 1108 -30.90 -4.89 16.36
N ASP A 1109 -30.62 -6.07 15.82
CA ASP A 1109 -29.75 -7.06 16.43
C ASP A 1109 -28.25 -6.69 16.32
N ILE A 1110 -27.85 -6.06 15.20
CA ILE A 1110 -26.48 -5.58 14.99
C ILE A 1110 -26.17 -4.36 15.85
N ALA A 1111 -27.15 -3.46 16.04
CA ALA A 1111 -27.00 -2.26 16.87
C ALA A 1111 -27.09 -2.56 18.38
N ASN A 1112 -27.60 -3.72 18.79
CA ASN A 1112 -27.75 -4.09 20.19
C ASN A 1112 -26.40 -4.46 20.84
N THR A 1113 -25.97 -3.64 21.80
CA THR A 1113 -24.71 -3.83 22.54
C THR A 1113 -24.70 -5.07 23.42
N ASP A 1114 -25.87 -5.54 23.84
CA ASP A 1114 -26.04 -6.63 24.80
C ASP A 1114 -25.91 -8.02 24.15
N LYS A 1115 -25.93 -8.10 22.81
CA LYS A 1115 -25.70 -9.35 22.08
C LYS A 1115 -24.21 -9.72 22.02
N PRO A 1116 -23.85 -11.01 22.01
CA PRO A 1116 -22.47 -11.43 21.78
C PRO A 1116 -21.92 -10.97 20.42
N ALA A 1117 -20.63 -10.64 20.36
CA ALA A 1117 -20.00 -10.17 19.12
C ALA A 1117 -20.08 -11.19 17.97
N ALA A 1118 -20.02 -12.49 18.27
CA ALA A 1118 -20.14 -13.55 17.28
C ALA A 1118 -21.54 -13.60 16.64
N GLU A 1119 -22.60 -13.44 17.43
CA GLU A 1119 -23.97 -13.38 16.93
C GLU A 1119 -24.21 -12.15 16.05
N ARG A 1120 -23.69 -10.98 16.46
CA ARG A 1120 -23.73 -9.77 15.63
C ARG A 1120 -23.01 -9.94 14.29
N ARG A 1121 -21.89 -10.67 14.24
CA ARG A 1121 -21.19 -10.99 12.97
C ARG A 1121 -22.04 -11.86 12.06
N ALA A 1122 -22.67 -12.91 12.60
CA ALA A 1122 -23.53 -13.79 11.83
C ALA A 1122 -24.74 -13.04 11.25
N VAL A 1123 -25.41 -12.21 12.04
CA VAL A 1123 -26.55 -11.39 11.59
C VAL A 1123 -26.12 -10.33 10.56
N ARG A 1124 -24.94 -9.72 10.74
CA ARG A 1124 -24.34 -8.81 9.75
C ARG A 1124 -24.12 -9.50 8.41
N ASP A 1125 -23.55 -10.69 8.40
CA ASP A 1125 -23.22 -11.39 7.15
C ASP A 1125 -24.50 -11.80 6.39
N GLN A 1126 -25.55 -12.19 7.12
CA GLN A 1126 -26.88 -12.39 6.54
C GLN A 1126 -27.46 -11.09 5.95
N ALA A 1127 -27.34 -9.96 6.66
CA ALA A 1127 -27.78 -8.66 6.16
C ALA A 1127 -27.04 -8.23 4.88
N LEU A 1128 -25.73 -8.45 4.82
CA LEU A 1128 -24.89 -8.18 3.64
C LEU A 1128 -25.27 -9.08 2.46
N GLN A 1129 -25.60 -10.35 2.71
CA GLN A 1129 -26.10 -11.25 1.67
C GLN A 1129 -27.43 -10.76 1.09
N ARG A 1130 -28.40 -10.41 1.95
CA ARG A 1130 -29.70 -9.86 1.52
C ARG A 1130 -29.56 -8.55 0.73
N LEU A 1131 -28.58 -7.73 1.10
CA LEU A 1131 -28.27 -6.50 0.39
C LEU A 1131 -27.79 -6.78 -1.04
N ARG A 1132 -26.90 -7.76 -1.23
CA ARG A 1132 -26.44 -8.18 -2.56
C ARG A 1132 -27.57 -8.77 -3.40
N GLU A 1133 -28.43 -9.58 -2.80
CA GLU A 1133 -29.62 -10.14 -3.47
C GLU A 1133 -30.55 -9.04 -3.98
N LEU A 1134 -30.83 -8.02 -3.16
CA LEU A 1134 -31.68 -6.89 -3.56
C LEU A 1134 -31.02 -6.03 -4.65
N ARG A 1135 -29.70 -5.78 -4.56
CA ARG A 1135 -28.94 -5.08 -5.61
C ARG A 1135 -28.99 -5.81 -6.95
N ALA A 1136 -28.76 -7.12 -6.91
CA ALA A 1136 -28.87 -7.97 -8.10
C ALA A 1136 -30.30 -7.92 -8.66
N PHE A 1137 -31.32 -8.02 -7.81
CA PHE A 1137 -32.71 -7.93 -8.24
C PHE A 1137 -33.03 -6.60 -8.94
N ILE A 1138 -32.62 -5.46 -8.37
CA ILE A 1138 -32.89 -4.14 -8.94
C ILE A 1138 -32.17 -3.91 -10.28
N THR A 1139 -30.99 -4.49 -10.47
CA THR A 1139 -30.15 -4.28 -11.66
C THR A 1139 -30.39 -5.31 -12.77
N THR A 1140 -30.82 -6.52 -12.43
CA THR A 1140 -30.95 -7.63 -13.40
C THR A 1140 -32.38 -8.00 -13.72
N GLN A 1141 -33.37 -7.63 -12.88
CA GLN A 1141 -34.75 -8.02 -13.13
C GLN A 1141 -35.30 -7.32 -14.37
N PRO A 1142 -35.70 -8.05 -15.43
CA PRO A 1142 -36.03 -7.45 -16.72
C PRO A 1142 -37.16 -6.41 -16.66
N THR A 1143 -38.14 -6.63 -15.78
CA THR A 1143 -39.25 -5.68 -15.57
C THR A 1143 -38.77 -4.38 -14.94
N VAL A 1144 -37.85 -4.43 -13.97
CA VAL A 1144 -37.32 -3.24 -13.29
C VAL A 1144 -36.45 -2.43 -14.26
N VAL A 1145 -35.56 -3.09 -15.00
CA VAL A 1145 -34.69 -2.46 -16.00
C VAL A 1145 -35.52 -1.80 -17.11
N LYS A 1146 -36.51 -2.51 -17.66
CA LYS A 1146 -37.40 -1.95 -18.70
C LYS A 1146 -38.24 -0.78 -18.21
N LEU A 1147 -38.62 -0.75 -16.94
CA LEU A 1147 -39.35 0.37 -16.35
C LEU A 1147 -38.42 1.55 -16.01
N ALA A 1148 -37.14 1.30 -15.71
CA ALA A 1148 -36.14 2.32 -15.47
C ALA A 1148 -35.95 3.24 -16.69
N ASP A 1149 -35.87 2.63 -17.87
CA ASP A 1149 -35.60 3.30 -19.14
C ASP A 1149 -36.88 3.69 -19.91
N ASN A 1150 -38.06 3.53 -19.29
CA ASN A 1150 -39.33 3.82 -19.95
C ASN A 1150 -39.63 5.34 -19.95
N PRO A 1151 -39.93 5.94 -21.12
CA PRO A 1151 -40.13 7.39 -21.24
C PRO A 1151 -41.47 7.90 -20.66
N ILE A 1152 -42.41 7.01 -20.33
CA ILE A 1152 -43.73 7.41 -19.78
C ILE A 1152 -43.61 7.91 -18.34
N LEU A 1153 -42.77 7.25 -17.54
CA LEU A 1153 -42.46 7.63 -16.17
C LEU A 1153 -41.08 7.06 -15.81
N PRO A 1154 -39.98 7.77 -16.11
CA PRO A 1154 -38.64 7.24 -15.95
C PRO A 1154 -38.32 7.02 -14.47
N LEU A 1155 -37.96 5.78 -14.11
CA LEU A 1155 -37.65 5.41 -12.72
C LEU A 1155 -36.14 5.40 -12.41
N ARG A 1156 -35.30 5.68 -13.41
CA ARG A 1156 -33.83 5.58 -13.32
C ARG A 1156 -33.23 6.34 -12.13
N GLU A 1157 -33.67 7.57 -11.88
CA GLU A 1157 -33.18 8.37 -10.76
C GLU A 1157 -33.59 7.79 -9.40
N LEU A 1158 -34.79 7.22 -9.29
CA LEU A 1158 -35.25 6.59 -8.04
C LEU A 1158 -34.51 5.27 -7.77
N LEU A 1159 -34.21 4.50 -8.82
CA LEU A 1159 -33.38 3.30 -8.70
C LEU A 1159 -31.95 3.65 -8.28
N ARG A 1160 -31.39 4.74 -8.82
CA ARG A 1160 -30.09 5.28 -8.39
C ARG A 1160 -30.10 5.73 -6.93
N LEU A 1161 -31.17 6.39 -6.46
CA LEU A 1161 -31.31 6.78 -5.06
C LEU A 1161 -31.35 5.55 -4.14
N VAL A 1162 -32.13 4.53 -4.50
CA VAL A 1162 -32.18 3.26 -3.75
C VAL A 1162 -30.83 2.54 -3.76
N ASP A 1163 -30.13 2.48 -4.89
CA ASP A 1163 -28.80 1.87 -4.93
C ASP A 1163 -27.78 2.66 -4.08
N ASN A 1164 -27.87 3.98 -4.05
CA ASN A 1164 -27.05 4.82 -3.18
C ASN A 1164 -27.31 4.55 -1.69
N SER A 1165 -28.56 4.36 -1.26
CA SER A 1165 -28.83 3.98 0.14
C SER A 1165 -28.37 2.57 0.47
N LEU A 1166 -28.43 1.64 -0.49
CA LEU A 1166 -27.84 0.29 -0.34
C LEU A 1166 -26.31 0.36 -0.20
N THR A 1167 -25.61 1.18 -1.00
CA THR A 1167 -24.16 1.41 -0.83
C THR A 1167 -23.83 1.88 0.59
N ARG A 1168 -24.59 2.83 1.12
CA ARG A 1168 -24.37 3.39 2.46
C ARG A 1168 -24.63 2.33 3.53
N LEU A 1169 -25.77 1.64 3.46
CA LEU A 1169 -26.09 0.53 4.37
C LEU A 1169 -24.99 -0.54 4.37
N GLU A 1170 -24.49 -0.91 3.20
CA GLU A 1170 -23.40 -1.89 3.06
C GLU A 1170 -22.13 -1.45 3.80
N ALA A 1171 -21.73 -0.19 3.67
CA ALA A 1171 -20.54 0.33 4.32
C ALA A 1171 -20.68 0.35 5.86
N HIS A 1172 -21.84 0.76 6.40
CA HIS A 1172 -22.08 0.74 7.84
C HIS A 1172 -22.20 -0.68 8.39
N LEU A 1173 -22.85 -1.61 7.66
CA LEU A 1173 -22.92 -3.01 8.05
C LEU A 1173 -21.51 -3.63 8.12
N ARG A 1174 -20.63 -3.34 7.15
CA ARG A 1174 -19.23 -3.82 7.17
C ARG A 1174 -18.43 -3.26 8.35
N ALA A 1175 -18.70 -2.03 8.77
CA ALA A 1175 -17.97 -1.37 9.84
C ALA A 1175 -18.47 -1.70 11.26
N ALA A 1176 -19.73 -2.11 11.43
CA ALA A 1176 -20.40 -2.22 12.73
C ALA A 1176 -19.81 -3.24 13.74
N VAL A 1177 -18.80 -4.03 13.35
CA VAL A 1177 -18.13 -5.01 14.22
C VAL A 1177 -16.64 -4.72 14.42
N ARG A 1178 -16.13 -3.65 13.80
CA ARG A 1178 -14.87 -3.03 14.24
C ARG A 1178 -15.18 -2.18 15.47
#